data_AF-A0ABD2G705-F1
#
_entry.id   AF-A0ABD2G705-F1
#
_cell.length_a   1.000
_cell.length_b   1.000
_cell.length_c   1.000
_cell.angle_alpha   90.00
_cell.angle_beta   90.00
_cell.angle_gamma   90.00
#
_symmetry.space_group_name_H-M   'P 1'
#
loop_
_entity.id
_entity.type
_entity.pdbx_description
1 polymer ?
#
loop_
_entity_poly.entity_id
_entity_poly.type
_entity_poly.pdbx_seq_one_letter_code
_entity_poly.pdbx_strand_id
1 'polypeptide(L)'
;MALDGIRMPDGHYADGTWELKMHVTDLKRDVSLRVTGEIHIGGVMLKLVEKLDVKKDWSDHALWWEKKKTWLLKTHWTLDKYGIQADARLLFTPQHKLLRLQLPNMKHMKVKVNFSDRVFKAVSDICKTFNIRHPEELSLLRKPRDPKKKKKKLEEAEEDDLELEGPLLTPGSGSIYSSPGLYSKTMTPTYDSRDGSPLSPTTAWFGDSPLSEGNPSILAVSQPISSPDILAKLYKPQSLLDKAKINQGWLDSSRSLMEQDVKENEVLLLRFKYHSFFDLNPKYDAIRVNQLYEQSKWAILLEEIECTEEEMMMFAALQYHINKLSIMSSDNHMNNSEKEVDEVDAALSDLEITLEGGKTSNILGDITSIPELADYVKVFKPKKLTLKGYKQYWCTFKDITISCYKSKEESHGTPALQMNLRGCEVTPDVNISGQKFNIKLLIPVADGMNEIWLRCDMEKQYAHWMAACRLASKGKTMADSSYNLEVQNILSFLKMQHMNPDPQLIEPITTDINPECLVSPRYLKKYKNKQPGSIRDLISTRILEAHQNVAQMSLIEAKMRFIQAWQSLPEFGMTHFLAKFQGGKREELIGITYNRLIRMDASTGDAIKTWRFSNMKQWNVNWEIKMVTVEFADEPSLSFICAEVDCKVVHEFIGGYIFLSTRAKDQNESLDEEMFYKLTSGWV
;
A
#
# COMPACT_ATOMS: atom_id res chain seq x y z
N MET A 1 -43.32 -33.44 43.97
CA MET A 1 -42.60 -32.70 42.91
C MET A 1 -43.67 -32.21 41.93
N ALA A 2 -44.09 -30.95 42.07
CA ALA A 2 -45.08 -30.35 41.19
C ALA A 2 -44.35 -29.83 39.94
N LEU A 3 -44.71 -30.35 38.77
CA LEU A 3 -44.31 -29.80 37.48
C LEU A 3 -45.27 -28.64 37.15
N ASP A 4 -44.87 -27.43 37.50
CA ASP A 4 -45.51 -26.20 37.01
C ASP A 4 -45.14 -26.01 35.53
N GLY A 5 -45.91 -26.64 34.64
CA GLY A 5 -45.83 -26.43 33.20
C GLY A 5 -47.13 -25.84 32.66
N ILE A 6 -47.04 -24.81 31.84
CA ILE A 6 -48.19 -24.21 31.15
C ILE A 6 -48.74 -25.24 30.16
N ARG A 7 -50.01 -25.63 30.34
CA ARG A 7 -50.72 -26.58 29.47
C ARG A 7 -51.25 -25.84 28.23
N MET A 8 -50.82 -26.26 27.05
CA MET A 8 -51.26 -25.70 25.78
C MET A 8 -52.69 -26.20 25.42
N PRO A 9 -53.43 -25.52 24.53
CA PRO A 9 -54.81 -25.89 24.14
C PRO A 9 -54.95 -27.28 23.49
N ASP A 10 -53.85 -27.87 23.04
CA ASP A 10 -53.75 -29.22 22.46
C ASP A 10 -53.50 -30.33 23.51
N GLY A 11 -53.47 -29.97 24.79
CA GLY A 11 -53.31 -30.90 25.91
C GLY A 11 -51.86 -31.26 26.23
N HIS A 12 -50.86 -30.74 25.52
CA HIS A 12 -49.44 -30.96 25.80
C HIS A 12 -48.89 -29.90 26.76
N TYR A 13 -47.93 -30.29 27.60
CA TYR A 13 -47.18 -29.34 28.43
C TYR A 13 -46.18 -28.57 27.55
N ALA A 14 -46.07 -27.25 27.76
CA ALA A 14 -45.01 -26.46 27.16
C ALA A 14 -43.66 -26.94 27.70
N ASP A 15 -42.99 -27.82 26.97
CA ASP A 15 -41.70 -28.42 27.31
C ASP A 15 -40.50 -27.49 27.01
N GLY A 16 -40.79 -26.22 26.66
CA GLY A 16 -39.79 -25.24 26.27
C GLY A 16 -39.12 -25.51 24.92
N THR A 17 -39.57 -26.52 24.17
CA THR A 17 -39.03 -26.85 22.86
C THR A 17 -39.67 -26.02 21.76
N TRP A 18 -38.89 -25.74 20.72
CA TRP A 18 -39.35 -25.02 19.53
C TRP A 18 -38.63 -25.53 18.28
N GLU A 19 -39.14 -25.19 17.10
CA GLU A 19 -38.55 -25.60 15.81
C GLU A 19 -37.57 -24.58 15.27
N LEU A 20 -36.29 -24.96 15.20
CA LEU A 20 -35.25 -24.18 14.54
C LEU A 20 -35.20 -24.52 13.05
N LYS A 21 -35.39 -23.50 12.21
CA LYS A 21 -35.36 -23.63 10.74
C LYS A 21 -33.99 -23.29 10.19
N MET A 22 -33.47 -24.20 9.37
CA MET A 22 -32.11 -24.12 8.83
C MET A 22 -32.11 -24.44 7.34
N HIS A 23 -31.42 -23.63 6.54
CA HIS A 23 -31.23 -23.88 5.12
C HIS A 23 -29.80 -24.32 4.83
N VAL A 24 -29.62 -25.50 4.25
CA VAL A 24 -28.32 -26.04 3.85
C VAL A 24 -28.01 -25.57 2.44
N THR A 25 -27.09 -24.61 2.30
CA THR A 25 -26.97 -23.78 1.08
C THR A 25 -26.51 -24.56 -0.14
N ASP A 26 -25.58 -25.49 0.03
CA ASP A 26 -24.96 -26.29 -1.03
C ASP A 26 -25.85 -27.48 -1.46
N LEU A 27 -26.70 -27.98 -0.56
CA LEU A 27 -27.74 -28.97 -0.88
C LEU A 27 -29.07 -28.33 -1.30
N LYS A 28 -29.22 -27.00 -1.16
CA LYS A 28 -30.47 -26.25 -1.37
C LYS A 28 -31.67 -26.88 -0.65
N ARG A 29 -31.45 -27.34 0.58
CA ARG A 29 -32.42 -28.12 1.36
C ARG A 29 -32.73 -27.43 2.69
N ASP A 30 -34.02 -27.30 2.99
CA ASP A 30 -34.47 -26.82 4.29
C ASP A 30 -34.63 -27.99 5.27
N VAL A 31 -34.20 -27.78 6.51
CA VAL A 31 -34.32 -28.72 7.63
C VAL A 31 -34.85 -27.99 8.84
N SER A 32 -35.77 -28.62 9.57
CA SER A 32 -36.27 -28.12 10.85
C SER A 32 -35.89 -29.08 11.98
N LEU A 33 -35.35 -28.58 13.08
CA LEU A 33 -34.96 -29.37 14.25
C LEU A 33 -35.73 -28.89 15.48
N ARG A 34 -36.25 -29.83 16.28
CA ARG A 34 -36.81 -29.50 17.60
C ARG A 34 -35.67 -29.34 18.61
N VAL A 35 -35.60 -28.16 19.23
CA VAL A 35 -34.50 -27.75 20.11
C VAL A 35 -35.03 -27.03 21.35
N THR A 36 -34.20 -26.91 22.38
CA THR A 36 -34.38 -26.00 23.53
C THR A 36 -33.32 -24.90 23.48
N GLY A 37 -33.51 -23.80 24.21
CA GLY A 37 -32.52 -22.71 24.28
C GLY A 37 -31.14 -23.13 24.84
N GLU A 38 -31.12 -24.19 25.65
CA GLU A 38 -29.93 -24.73 26.29
C GLU A 38 -29.05 -25.59 25.36
N ILE A 39 -29.54 -26.01 24.18
CA ILE A 39 -28.73 -26.82 23.28
C ILE A 39 -27.50 -26.03 22.80
N HIS A 40 -26.34 -26.69 22.80
CA HIS A 40 -25.12 -26.11 22.26
C HIS A 40 -25.14 -26.07 20.73
N ILE A 41 -24.48 -25.07 20.13
CA ILE A 41 -24.33 -24.93 18.67
C ILE A 41 -23.75 -26.21 18.04
N GLY A 42 -22.73 -26.83 18.63
CA GLY A 42 -22.17 -28.08 18.14
C GLY A 42 -23.17 -29.23 18.17
N GLY A 43 -24.05 -29.27 19.18
CA GLY A 43 -25.15 -30.24 19.25
C GLY A 43 -26.21 -30.04 18.15
N VAL A 44 -26.49 -28.78 17.78
CA VAL A 44 -27.36 -28.46 16.63
C VAL A 44 -26.73 -28.96 15.33
N MET A 45 -25.43 -28.73 15.13
CA MET A 45 -24.71 -29.19 13.93
C MET A 45 -24.72 -30.71 13.81
N LEU A 46 -24.48 -31.45 14.91
CA LEU A 46 -24.53 -32.92 14.91
C LEU A 46 -25.93 -33.44 14.55
N LYS A 47 -26.99 -32.93 15.21
CA LYS A 47 -28.38 -33.31 14.91
C LYS A 47 -28.78 -33.00 13.48
N LEU A 48 -28.25 -31.90 12.90
CA LEU A 48 -28.50 -31.56 11.51
C LEU A 48 -27.89 -32.59 10.57
N VAL A 49 -26.61 -32.94 10.76
CA VAL A 49 -25.90 -33.91 9.92
C VAL A 49 -26.54 -35.29 10.00
N GLU A 50 -26.90 -35.74 11.21
CA GLU A 50 -27.65 -36.98 11.43
C GLU A 50 -28.99 -36.99 10.68
N LYS A 51 -29.73 -35.87 10.71
CA LYS A 51 -31.03 -35.75 10.03
C LYS A 51 -30.92 -35.65 8.51
N LEU A 52 -29.80 -35.13 7.99
CA LEU A 52 -29.56 -35.05 6.56
C LEU A 52 -29.27 -36.44 5.96
N ASP A 53 -28.58 -37.29 6.70
CA ASP A 53 -28.17 -38.66 6.31
C ASP A 53 -27.48 -38.72 4.94
N VAL A 54 -26.54 -37.79 4.72
CA VAL A 54 -25.73 -37.70 3.49
C VAL A 54 -24.27 -37.91 3.83
N LYS A 55 -23.62 -38.85 3.13
CA LYS A 55 -22.16 -39.03 3.18
C LYS A 55 -21.47 -37.89 2.45
N LYS A 56 -21.08 -36.86 3.20
CA LYS A 56 -20.37 -35.67 2.72
C LYS A 56 -19.39 -35.20 3.80
N ASP A 57 -18.31 -34.53 3.39
CA ASP A 57 -17.46 -33.79 4.31
C ASP A 57 -18.14 -32.49 4.75
N TRP A 58 -18.34 -32.35 6.06
CA TRP A 58 -18.99 -31.20 6.72
C TRP A 58 -17.99 -30.35 7.52
N SER A 59 -16.70 -30.65 7.44
CA SER A 59 -15.65 -30.00 8.24
C SER A 59 -15.57 -28.49 8.04
N ASP A 60 -15.90 -28.02 6.83
CA ASP A 60 -15.90 -26.61 6.46
C ASP A 60 -17.24 -25.90 6.71
N HIS A 61 -18.30 -26.62 7.13
CA HIS A 61 -19.62 -26.01 7.31
C HIS A 61 -19.79 -25.40 8.69
N ALA A 62 -20.39 -24.21 8.71
CA ALA A 62 -20.76 -23.52 9.94
C ALA A 62 -22.16 -22.90 9.83
N LEU A 63 -22.70 -22.50 10.98
CA LEU A 63 -23.99 -21.84 11.06
C LEU A 63 -23.85 -20.33 10.92
N TRP A 64 -24.65 -19.76 10.02
CA TRP A 64 -24.75 -18.33 9.75
C TRP A 64 -26.14 -17.81 10.08
N TRP A 65 -26.21 -16.74 10.87
CA TRP A 65 -27.46 -16.07 11.19
C TRP A 65 -27.61 -14.77 10.41
N GLU A 66 -28.38 -14.80 9.32
CA GLU A 66 -28.52 -13.68 8.40
C GLU A 66 -29.17 -12.44 9.04
N LYS A 67 -30.21 -12.62 9.86
CA LYS A 67 -30.93 -11.52 10.52
C LYS A 67 -30.02 -10.66 11.40
N LYS A 68 -29.06 -11.27 12.10
CA LYS A 68 -28.08 -10.55 12.95
C LYS A 68 -26.71 -10.38 12.27
N LYS A 69 -26.55 -10.86 11.03
CA LYS A 69 -25.27 -10.89 10.30
C LYS A 69 -24.12 -11.41 11.17
N THR A 70 -24.25 -12.62 11.70
CA THR A 70 -23.26 -13.20 12.63
C THR A 70 -23.04 -14.69 12.37
N TRP A 71 -21.77 -15.11 12.41
CA TRP A 71 -21.39 -16.51 12.42
C TRP A 71 -21.49 -17.12 13.83
N LEU A 72 -21.96 -18.35 13.91
CA LEU A 72 -22.06 -19.10 15.17
C LEU A 72 -20.91 -20.11 15.28
N LEU A 73 -19.67 -19.59 15.39
CA LEU A 73 -18.47 -20.44 15.40
C LEU A 73 -18.16 -21.07 16.77
N LYS A 74 -18.72 -20.54 17.86
CA LYS A 74 -18.48 -21.04 19.22
C LYS A 74 -19.37 -22.25 19.49
N THR A 75 -18.91 -23.43 19.11
CA THR A 75 -19.64 -24.71 19.20
C THR A 75 -20.13 -25.04 20.62
N HIS A 76 -19.43 -24.58 21.65
CA HIS A 76 -19.76 -24.78 23.07
C HIS A 76 -20.80 -23.77 23.62
N TRP A 77 -21.16 -22.71 22.89
CA TRP A 77 -22.20 -21.77 23.33
C TRP A 77 -23.60 -22.34 23.10
N THR A 78 -24.55 -21.95 23.93
CA THR A 78 -25.96 -22.33 23.80
C THR A 78 -26.69 -21.39 22.82
N LEU A 79 -27.84 -21.82 22.31
CA LEU A 79 -28.71 -20.97 21.50
C LEU A 79 -29.12 -19.70 22.26
N ASP A 80 -29.44 -19.83 23.56
CA ASP A 80 -29.80 -18.68 24.42
C ASP A 80 -28.66 -17.69 24.58
N LYS A 81 -27.41 -18.15 24.66
CA LYS A 81 -26.25 -17.27 24.77
C LYS A 81 -26.04 -16.41 23.51
N TYR A 82 -26.39 -16.94 22.34
CA TYR A 82 -26.45 -16.16 21.10
C TYR A 82 -27.76 -15.35 20.96
N GLY A 83 -28.75 -15.61 21.82
CA GLY A 83 -30.08 -15.02 21.78
C GLY A 83 -30.93 -15.50 20.61
N ILE A 84 -30.73 -16.76 20.18
CA ILE A 84 -31.47 -17.39 19.09
C ILE A 84 -32.79 -17.93 19.65
N GLN A 85 -33.89 -17.55 19.01
CA GLN A 85 -35.25 -17.94 19.40
C GLN A 85 -36.00 -18.57 18.20
N ALA A 86 -37.27 -18.94 18.40
CA ALA A 86 -38.09 -19.66 17.43
C ALA A 86 -38.30 -18.96 16.08
N ASP A 87 -38.13 -17.64 15.99
CA ASP A 87 -38.24 -16.87 14.75
C ASP A 87 -36.95 -16.87 13.92
N ALA A 88 -35.85 -17.39 14.47
CA ALA A 88 -34.55 -17.39 13.81
C ALA A 88 -34.54 -18.34 12.60
N ARG A 89 -33.93 -17.84 11.52
CA ARG A 89 -33.61 -18.63 10.33
C ARG A 89 -32.12 -18.64 10.16
N LEU A 90 -31.53 -19.83 10.16
CA LEU A 90 -30.09 -20.01 10.02
C LEU A 90 -29.76 -20.61 8.67
N LEU A 91 -28.57 -20.31 8.18
CA LEU A 91 -27.96 -21.02 7.06
C LEU A 91 -26.91 -21.97 7.61
N PHE A 92 -26.84 -23.18 7.06
CA PHE A 92 -25.71 -24.07 7.24
C PHE A 92 -24.92 -24.09 5.93
N THR A 93 -23.74 -23.50 5.94
CA THR A 93 -22.99 -23.14 4.73
C THR A 93 -21.49 -23.40 4.91
N PRO A 94 -20.78 -23.78 3.84
CA PRO A 94 -19.31 -23.76 3.84
C PRO A 94 -18.78 -22.37 4.21
N GLN A 95 -17.74 -22.34 5.04
CA GLN A 95 -17.01 -21.14 5.40
C GLN A 95 -16.10 -20.70 4.24
N HIS A 96 -15.43 -21.64 3.58
CA HIS A 96 -14.59 -21.31 2.43
C HIS A 96 -15.42 -21.22 1.14
N LYS A 97 -15.39 -20.06 0.50
CA LYS A 97 -16.14 -19.77 -0.72
C LYS A 97 -15.23 -19.17 -1.79
N LEU A 98 -15.61 -19.38 -3.04
CA LEU A 98 -14.89 -18.78 -4.17
C LEU A 98 -15.06 -17.26 -4.17
N LEU A 99 -13.97 -16.55 -4.42
CA LEU A 99 -13.90 -15.11 -4.55
C LEU A 99 -13.04 -14.78 -5.78
N ARG A 100 -13.46 -13.80 -6.58
CA ARG A 100 -12.64 -13.29 -7.69
C ARG A 100 -11.92 -12.03 -7.24
N LEU A 101 -10.61 -12.07 -7.23
CA LEU A 101 -9.78 -10.93 -6.87
C LEU A 101 -9.23 -10.28 -8.14
N GLN A 102 -9.57 -9.01 -8.37
CA GLN A 102 -8.86 -8.19 -9.32
C GLN A 102 -7.60 -7.63 -8.65
N LEU A 103 -6.44 -8.10 -9.07
CA LEU A 103 -5.15 -7.65 -8.58
C LEU A 103 -4.81 -6.22 -9.06
N PRO A 104 -3.80 -5.56 -8.46
CA PRO A 104 -3.32 -4.26 -8.92
C PRO A 104 -2.88 -4.21 -10.39
N ASN A 105 -2.36 -5.32 -10.93
CA ASN A 105 -2.04 -5.48 -12.36
C ASN A 105 -3.27 -5.65 -13.28
N MET A 106 -4.48 -5.43 -12.76
CA MET A 106 -5.77 -5.54 -13.44
C MET A 106 -6.21 -6.95 -13.84
N LYS A 107 -5.40 -7.98 -13.55
CA LYS A 107 -5.78 -9.38 -13.78
C LYS A 107 -6.71 -9.90 -12.69
N HIS A 108 -7.53 -10.88 -13.05
CA HIS A 108 -8.42 -11.56 -12.11
C HIS A 108 -7.82 -12.89 -11.68
N MET A 109 -7.97 -13.22 -10.40
CA MET A 109 -7.62 -14.53 -9.84
C MET A 109 -8.79 -15.10 -9.06
N LYS A 110 -9.09 -16.39 -9.26
CA LYS A 110 -10.07 -17.12 -8.47
C LYS A 110 -9.38 -17.71 -7.25
N VAL A 111 -9.80 -17.30 -6.07
CA VAL A 111 -9.27 -17.80 -4.79
C VAL A 111 -10.41 -18.33 -3.93
N LYS A 112 -10.16 -19.38 -3.15
CA LYS A 112 -11.15 -19.91 -2.21
C LYS A 112 -10.84 -19.42 -0.80
N VAL A 113 -11.50 -18.37 -0.31
CA VAL A 113 -11.16 -17.72 0.97
C VAL A 113 -12.20 -18.05 2.05
N ASN A 114 -11.79 -17.96 3.31
CA ASN A 114 -12.69 -18.12 4.45
C ASN A 114 -13.58 -16.87 4.62
N PHE A 115 -14.90 -17.02 4.46
CA PHE A 115 -15.88 -15.93 4.62
C PHE A 115 -16.29 -15.70 6.08
N SER A 116 -15.84 -16.53 7.02
CA SER A 116 -16.05 -16.37 8.47
C SER A 116 -14.92 -15.62 9.17
N ASP A 117 -13.72 -15.63 8.60
CA ASP A 117 -12.59 -14.84 9.09
C ASP A 117 -12.81 -13.34 8.90
N ARG A 118 -12.25 -12.54 9.81
CA ARG A 118 -12.18 -11.09 9.65
C ARG A 118 -11.39 -10.75 8.38
N VAL A 119 -11.79 -9.69 7.68
CA VAL A 119 -11.17 -9.30 6.40
C VAL A 119 -9.67 -9.08 6.55
N PHE A 120 -9.17 -8.53 7.65
CA PHE A 120 -7.74 -8.37 7.88
C PHE A 120 -6.97 -9.71 7.81
N LYS A 121 -7.48 -10.73 8.50
CA LYS A 121 -6.92 -12.08 8.47
C LYS A 121 -7.05 -12.71 7.08
N ALA A 122 -8.21 -12.59 6.45
CA ALA A 122 -8.42 -13.10 5.09
C ALA A 122 -7.43 -12.49 4.08
N VAL A 123 -7.17 -11.17 4.18
CA VAL A 123 -6.16 -10.46 3.37
C VAL A 123 -4.75 -10.96 3.69
N SER A 124 -4.41 -11.14 4.96
CA SER A 124 -3.13 -11.76 5.35
C SER A 124 -2.93 -13.12 4.69
N ASP A 125 -3.94 -13.99 4.71
CA ASP A 125 -3.84 -15.34 4.14
C ASP A 125 -3.81 -15.33 2.60
N ILE A 126 -4.52 -14.39 1.96
CA ILE A 126 -4.39 -14.11 0.51
C ILE A 126 -2.97 -13.67 0.16
N CYS A 127 -2.44 -12.67 0.89
CA CYS A 127 -1.10 -12.12 0.65
C CYS A 127 -0.01 -13.16 0.89
N LYS A 128 -0.12 -14.00 1.92
CA LYS A 128 0.79 -15.14 2.15
C LYS A 128 0.79 -16.08 0.95
N THR A 129 -0.39 -16.38 0.40
CA THR A 129 -0.56 -17.25 -0.77
C THR A 129 0.06 -16.65 -2.04
N PHE A 130 0.01 -15.32 -2.20
CA PHE A 130 0.63 -14.59 -3.30
C PHE A 130 2.09 -14.20 -3.04
N ASN A 131 2.69 -14.60 -1.92
CA ASN A 131 4.03 -14.18 -1.49
C ASN A 131 4.21 -12.64 -1.50
N ILE A 132 3.25 -11.94 -0.90
CA ILE A 132 3.28 -10.50 -0.65
C ILE A 132 3.50 -10.29 0.85
N ARG A 133 4.68 -9.80 1.24
CA ARG A 133 4.97 -9.39 2.62
C ARG A 133 4.16 -8.14 3.01
N HIS A 134 4.09 -7.89 4.32
CA HIS A 134 3.39 -6.74 4.91
C HIS A 134 1.92 -6.61 4.46
N PRO A 135 1.07 -7.63 4.71
CA PRO A 135 -0.33 -7.64 4.28
C PRO A 135 -1.14 -6.49 4.89
N GLU A 136 -0.70 -5.90 6.00
CA GLU A 136 -1.35 -4.78 6.67
C GLU A 136 -1.43 -3.50 5.81
N GLU A 137 -0.65 -3.42 4.74
CA GLU A 137 -0.67 -2.31 3.78
C GLU A 137 -1.77 -2.48 2.72
N LEU A 138 -2.32 -3.69 2.57
CA LEU A 138 -3.31 -4.06 1.58
C LEU A 138 -4.68 -4.26 2.22
N SER A 139 -5.74 -4.13 1.42
CA SER A 139 -7.09 -4.51 1.83
C SER A 139 -7.97 -4.79 0.60
N LEU A 140 -9.22 -5.16 0.86
CA LEU A 140 -10.22 -5.44 -0.17
C LEU A 140 -11.14 -4.24 -0.38
N LEU A 141 -11.33 -3.89 -1.65
CA LEU A 141 -12.17 -2.79 -2.09
C LEU A 141 -13.28 -3.33 -3.01
N ARG A 142 -14.53 -2.94 -2.77
CA ARG A 142 -15.65 -3.26 -3.66
C ARG A 142 -15.48 -2.54 -5.01
N LYS A 143 -15.73 -3.27 -6.10
CA LYS A 143 -15.77 -2.68 -7.45
C LYS A 143 -16.89 -1.61 -7.49
N PRO A 144 -16.62 -0.36 -7.90
CA PRO A 144 -17.64 0.67 -8.02
C PRO A 144 -18.76 0.21 -8.96
N ARG A 145 -20.03 0.32 -8.51
CA ARG A 145 -21.19 -0.07 -9.32
C ARG A 145 -21.48 1.04 -10.34
N ASP A 146 -21.33 0.77 -11.63
CA ASP A 146 -21.73 1.71 -12.69
C ASP A 146 -23.27 1.90 -12.67
N PRO A 147 -23.80 3.10 -12.36
CA PRO A 147 -25.25 3.33 -12.28
C PRO A 147 -25.96 3.11 -13.63
N LYS A 148 -25.23 3.20 -14.75
CA LYS A 148 -25.76 2.98 -16.11
C LYS A 148 -25.97 1.50 -16.47
N LYS A 149 -25.31 0.55 -15.78
CA LYS A 149 -25.45 -0.90 -16.07
C LYS A 149 -26.72 -1.53 -15.48
N LYS A 150 -27.52 -0.81 -14.66
CA LYS A 150 -28.83 -1.29 -14.16
C LYS A 150 -29.87 -1.61 -15.25
N LYS A 151 -29.64 -1.21 -16.52
CA LYS A 151 -30.56 -1.44 -17.65
C LYS A 151 -30.14 -2.51 -18.67
N LYS A 152 -28.94 -3.09 -18.60
CA LYS A 152 -28.50 -4.15 -19.51
C LYS A 152 -27.97 -5.36 -18.72
N LYS A 153 -28.88 -6.26 -18.35
CA LYS A 153 -28.57 -7.57 -17.74
C LYS A 153 -28.00 -8.62 -18.74
N LEU A 154 -27.55 -8.18 -19.92
CA LEU A 154 -27.17 -9.07 -21.03
C LEU A 154 -25.69 -9.00 -21.45
N GLU A 155 -24.89 -8.08 -20.89
CA GLU A 155 -23.47 -7.90 -21.25
C GLU A 155 -22.49 -8.46 -20.20
N GLU A 156 -22.96 -9.08 -19.11
CA GLU A 156 -22.08 -9.72 -18.11
C GLU A 156 -21.38 -10.99 -18.62
N ALA A 157 -21.79 -11.53 -19.78
CA ALA A 157 -21.19 -12.71 -20.39
C ALA A 157 -19.92 -12.41 -21.22
N GLU A 158 -19.64 -11.14 -21.57
CA GLU A 158 -18.46 -10.79 -22.40
C GLU A 158 -17.24 -10.33 -21.56
N GLU A 159 -17.38 -10.08 -20.25
CA GLU A 159 -16.23 -9.81 -19.37
C GLU A 159 -15.44 -11.11 -19.02
N ASP A 160 -15.99 -12.30 -19.29
CA ASP A 160 -15.35 -13.60 -19.03
C ASP A 160 -14.18 -13.92 -20.00
N ASP A 161 -14.11 -13.28 -21.17
CA ASP A 161 -13.14 -13.61 -22.24
C ASP A 161 -11.73 -13.00 -22.04
N LEU A 162 -11.52 -12.20 -20.98
CA LEU A 162 -10.22 -11.62 -20.60
C LEU A 162 -9.65 -12.24 -19.30
N GLU A 163 -10.28 -13.29 -18.78
CA GLU A 163 -9.78 -14.04 -17.63
C GLU A 163 -8.55 -14.87 -18.06
N LEU A 164 -7.37 -14.56 -17.51
CA LEU A 164 -6.33 -15.59 -17.40
C LEU A 164 -6.93 -16.66 -16.47
N GLU A 165 -7.15 -17.88 -16.96
CA GLU A 165 -7.39 -19.04 -16.11
C GLU A 165 -6.12 -19.28 -15.27
N GLY A 166 -6.02 -18.55 -14.16
CA GLY A 166 -5.07 -18.84 -13.10
C GLY A 166 -5.53 -20.08 -12.34
N PRO A 167 -4.61 -20.90 -11.83
CA PRO A 167 -4.95 -22.07 -11.03
C PRO A 167 -5.78 -21.65 -9.81
N LEU A 168 -6.71 -22.52 -9.40
CA LEU A 168 -7.51 -22.27 -8.21
C LEU A 168 -6.60 -22.29 -6.97
N LEU A 169 -6.37 -21.11 -6.39
CA LEU A 169 -5.54 -21.00 -5.19
C LEU A 169 -6.42 -21.11 -3.94
N THR A 170 -6.08 -22.08 -3.09
CA THR A 170 -6.71 -22.29 -1.77
C THR A 170 -5.74 -21.80 -0.70
N PRO A 171 -5.99 -20.65 -0.04
CA PRO A 171 -5.22 -20.23 1.12
C PRO A 171 -5.48 -21.21 2.27
N GLY A 172 -4.49 -22.04 2.57
CA GLY A 172 -4.37 -22.82 3.80
C GLY A 172 -5.51 -23.78 4.14
N SER A 173 -5.44 -25.02 3.63
CA SER A 173 -6.07 -26.18 4.29
C SER A 173 -5.05 -27.31 4.44
N GLY A 174 -4.40 -27.41 5.61
CA GLY A 174 -3.45 -28.49 5.89
C GLY A 174 -2.85 -28.47 7.31
N SER A 175 -3.38 -29.37 8.15
CA SER A 175 -2.81 -30.01 9.35
C SER A 175 -2.44 -29.21 10.62
N ILE A 176 -3.06 -29.64 11.72
CA ILE A 176 -2.72 -29.40 13.12
C ILE A 176 -1.43 -30.17 13.43
N TYR A 177 -0.28 -29.61 13.09
CA TYR A 177 0.94 -29.83 13.83
C TYR A 177 1.61 -28.48 14.02
N SER A 178 1.60 -28.03 15.27
CA SER A 178 2.47 -26.97 15.74
C SER A 178 3.91 -27.38 15.50
N SER A 179 4.48 -27.00 14.36
CA SER A 179 5.93 -26.99 14.19
C SER A 179 6.45 -25.78 14.96
N PRO A 180 7.37 -25.96 15.93
CA PRO A 180 8.01 -24.85 16.61
C PRO A 180 8.72 -23.98 15.57
N GLY A 181 8.66 -22.66 15.76
CA GLY A 181 9.42 -21.72 14.94
C GLY A 181 10.88 -22.16 14.83
N LEU A 182 11.33 -22.38 13.60
CA LEU A 182 12.70 -22.71 13.28
C LEU A 182 13.21 -21.69 12.24
N TYR A 183 13.49 -20.48 12.71
CA TYR A 183 14.55 -19.67 12.12
C TYR A 183 15.89 -20.24 12.62
N SER A 184 16.32 -21.37 12.04
CA SER A 184 17.68 -21.87 12.25
C SER A 184 18.61 -21.15 11.27
N LYS A 185 19.69 -20.57 11.80
CA LYS A 185 20.75 -19.82 11.10
C LYS A 185 21.63 -20.69 10.17
N THR A 186 21.12 -21.80 9.66
CA THR A 186 21.86 -22.66 8.73
C THR A 186 20.87 -23.39 7.84
N MET A 187 20.71 -22.96 6.59
CA MET A 187 19.97 -23.73 5.59
C MET A 187 20.85 -24.87 5.09
N THR A 188 20.35 -26.10 5.15
CA THR A 188 20.90 -27.22 4.38
C THR A 188 20.29 -27.21 2.98
N PRO A 189 21.08 -27.32 1.90
CA PRO A 189 20.54 -27.37 0.54
C PRO A 189 19.61 -28.58 0.38
N THR A 190 18.38 -28.35 -0.05
CA THR A 190 17.44 -29.40 -0.44
C THR A 190 17.45 -29.59 -1.95
N TYR A 191 17.61 -30.83 -2.38
CA TYR A 191 17.70 -31.21 -3.78
C TYR A 191 16.41 -31.86 -4.26
N ASP A 192 16.08 -31.70 -5.53
CA ASP A 192 14.97 -32.41 -6.18
C ASP A 192 15.21 -33.93 -6.09
N SER A 193 14.23 -34.66 -5.55
CA SER A 193 14.27 -36.11 -5.41
C SER A 193 14.32 -36.89 -6.73
N ARG A 194 13.91 -36.28 -7.85
CA ARG A 194 13.92 -36.92 -9.17
C ARG A 194 15.27 -36.77 -9.87
N ASP A 195 15.82 -35.56 -9.85
CA ASP A 195 16.93 -35.21 -10.74
C ASP A 195 18.16 -34.63 -9.98
N GLY A 196 18.06 -34.44 -8.66
CA GLY A 196 19.18 -34.04 -7.81
C GLY A 196 19.63 -32.58 -7.98
N SER A 197 18.83 -31.73 -8.61
CA SER A 197 19.12 -30.30 -8.77
C SER A 197 18.80 -29.52 -7.47
N PRO A 198 19.57 -28.49 -7.11
CA PRO A 198 19.28 -27.66 -5.95
C PRO A 198 17.98 -26.86 -6.18
N LEU A 199 17.05 -26.93 -5.22
CA LEU A 199 15.78 -26.19 -5.27
C LEU A 199 16.02 -24.70 -4.99
N SER A 200 15.32 -23.82 -5.71
CA SER A 200 15.35 -22.37 -5.46
C SER A 200 15.00 -22.06 -4.00
N PRO A 201 15.59 -21.03 -3.37
CA PRO A 201 15.24 -20.61 -2.02
C PRO A 201 13.73 -20.36 -1.86
N THR A 202 13.03 -19.96 -2.92
CA THR A 202 11.57 -19.76 -2.89
C THR A 202 10.79 -21.06 -2.71
N THR A 203 11.31 -22.19 -3.19
CA THR A 203 10.67 -23.51 -3.12
C THR A 203 10.98 -24.22 -1.80
N ALA A 204 12.15 -23.96 -1.20
CA ALA A 204 12.59 -24.57 0.06
C ALA A 204 11.74 -24.17 1.27
N TRP A 205 11.00 -23.06 1.21
CA TRP A 205 10.09 -22.61 2.29
C TRP A 205 8.75 -23.34 2.28
N PHE A 206 8.41 -24.02 1.19
CA PHE A 206 7.13 -24.67 0.98
C PHE A 206 7.34 -26.16 0.73
N GLY A 207 7.82 -26.87 1.76
CA GLY A 207 7.61 -28.32 1.80
C GLY A 207 6.13 -28.64 1.57
N ASP A 208 5.84 -29.36 0.49
CA ASP A 208 4.52 -29.90 0.10
C ASP A 208 3.33 -28.92 0.12
N SER A 209 3.50 -27.69 -0.42
CA SER A 209 2.35 -26.81 -0.67
C SER A 209 1.73 -27.06 -2.07
N PRO A 210 0.38 -27.03 -2.23
CA PRO A 210 -0.32 -27.14 -3.52
C PRO A 210 0.09 -26.08 -4.57
N LEU A 211 0.92 -25.11 -4.19
CA LEU A 211 1.51 -24.08 -5.04
C LEU A 211 2.51 -24.62 -6.08
N SER A 212 2.93 -25.88 -6.00
CA SER A 212 3.74 -26.51 -7.06
C SER A 212 3.03 -26.54 -8.42
N GLU A 213 1.69 -26.60 -8.44
CA GLU A 213 0.90 -26.65 -9.68
C GLU A 213 0.59 -25.28 -10.29
N GLY A 214 0.78 -24.18 -9.54
CA GLY A 214 0.28 -22.86 -9.94
C GLY A 214 1.30 -21.75 -9.83
N ASN A 215 2.37 -21.85 -10.63
CA ASN A 215 3.54 -20.97 -10.67
C ASN A 215 3.26 -19.49 -10.29
N PRO A 216 3.39 -19.11 -9.00
CA PRO A 216 3.07 -17.75 -8.52
C PRO A 216 4.03 -16.69 -9.08
N SER A 217 5.14 -17.09 -9.70
CA SER A 217 6.14 -16.19 -10.29
C SER A 217 5.56 -15.31 -11.40
N ILE A 218 4.46 -15.72 -12.06
CA ILE A 218 3.77 -14.89 -13.05
C ILE A 218 3.30 -13.55 -12.47
N LEU A 219 3.03 -13.49 -11.15
CA LEU A 219 2.62 -12.27 -10.46
C LEU A 219 3.78 -11.28 -10.25
N ALA A 220 5.03 -11.72 -10.43
CA ALA A 220 6.22 -10.85 -10.40
C ALA A 220 6.53 -10.22 -11.77
N VAL A 221 5.90 -10.71 -12.85
CA VAL A 221 6.14 -10.24 -14.22
C VAL A 221 5.15 -9.12 -14.58
N SER A 222 5.68 -8.02 -15.13
CA SER A 222 4.86 -6.92 -15.66
C SER A 222 4.46 -7.26 -17.10
N GLN A 223 3.19 -7.03 -17.45
CA GLN A 223 2.73 -7.21 -18.82
C GLN A 223 2.50 -5.85 -19.50
N PRO A 224 2.92 -5.68 -20.77
CA PRO A 224 2.56 -4.52 -21.55
C PRO A 224 1.05 -4.47 -21.78
N ILE A 225 0.51 -3.26 -21.94
CA ILE A 225 -0.90 -3.06 -22.28
C ILE A 225 -1.10 -3.55 -23.72
N SER A 226 -1.95 -4.55 -23.91
CA SER A 226 -2.12 -5.25 -25.20
C SER A 226 -2.59 -4.34 -26.33
N SER A 227 -3.45 -3.37 -26.03
CA SER A 227 -3.87 -2.36 -27.01
C SER A 227 -4.22 -1.00 -26.36
N PRO A 228 -4.02 0.11 -27.09
CA PRO A 228 -4.44 1.45 -26.63
C PRO A 228 -5.94 1.55 -26.34
N ASP A 229 -6.76 0.74 -27.03
CA ASP A 229 -8.21 0.69 -26.84
C ASP A 229 -8.60 0.27 -25.42
N ILE A 230 -7.83 -0.62 -24.78
CA ILE A 230 -8.08 -1.02 -23.38
C ILE A 230 -7.91 0.19 -22.46
N LEU A 231 -6.81 0.92 -22.63
CA LEU A 231 -6.54 2.13 -21.84
C LEU A 231 -7.62 3.19 -22.09
N ALA A 232 -8.02 3.40 -23.34
CA ALA A 232 -9.07 4.35 -23.70
C ALA A 232 -10.46 3.97 -23.14
N LYS A 233 -10.79 2.67 -23.06
CA LYS A 233 -12.04 2.17 -22.46
C LYS A 233 -12.06 2.34 -20.93
N LEU A 234 -10.92 2.11 -20.28
CA LEU A 234 -10.79 2.23 -18.83
C LEU A 234 -10.68 3.69 -18.37
N TYR A 235 -10.04 4.54 -19.18
CA TYR A 235 -9.88 5.96 -18.88
C TYR A 235 -11.24 6.68 -18.86
N LYS A 236 -11.66 7.06 -17.66
CA LYS A 236 -12.83 7.91 -17.42
C LYS A 236 -12.36 9.13 -16.64
N PRO A 237 -12.41 10.36 -17.20
CA PRO A 237 -12.07 11.55 -16.45
C PRO A 237 -13.01 11.67 -15.26
N GLN A 238 -12.46 11.64 -14.05
CA GLN A 238 -13.20 11.69 -12.79
C GLN A 238 -12.88 12.97 -12.04
N SER A 239 -13.92 13.61 -11.50
CA SER A 239 -13.73 14.71 -10.55
C SER A 239 -13.16 14.18 -9.23
N LEU A 240 -12.58 15.05 -8.39
CA LEU A 240 -12.15 14.67 -7.04
C LEU A 240 -13.29 14.06 -6.21
N LEU A 241 -14.52 14.55 -6.41
CA LEU A 241 -15.73 14.00 -5.78
C LEU A 241 -16.00 12.56 -6.24
N ASP A 242 -15.83 12.26 -7.52
CA ASP A 242 -16.00 10.89 -8.04
C ASP A 242 -14.91 9.96 -7.50
N LYS A 243 -13.67 10.44 -7.40
CA LYS A 243 -12.55 9.69 -6.79
C LYS A 243 -12.83 9.40 -5.31
N ALA A 244 -13.36 10.38 -4.56
CA ALA A 244 -13.71 10.21 -3.15
C ALA A 244 -14.82 9.15 -2.94
N LYS A 245 -15.73 8.98 -3.90
CA LYS A 245 -16.80 7.96 -3.85
C LYS A 245 -16.26 6.54 -3.91
N ILE A 246 -15.15 6.32 -4.62
CA ILE A 246 -14.53 4.98 -4.71
C ILE A 246 -14.12 4.48 -3.32
N ASN A 247 -13.63 5.38 -2.46
CA ASN A 247 -13.18 5.04 -1.11
C ASN A 247 -14.33 4.60 -0.17
N GLN A 248 -15.60 4.68 -0.59
CA GLN A 248 -16.72 4.07 0.15
C GLN A 248 -16.70 2.55 0.10
N GLY A 249 -16.06 1.96 -0.91
CA GLY A 249 -16.09 0.52 -1.14
C GLY A 249 -15.11 -0.28 -0.27
N TRP A 250 -14.25 0.37 0.53
CA TRP A 250 -13.30 -0.32 1.39
C TRP A 250 -14.05 -1.20 2.40
N LEU A 251 -13.69 -2.48 2.46
CA LEU A 251 -14.27 -3.38 3.45
C LEU A 251 -13.73 -3.06 4.86
N ASP A 252 -14.59 -3.24 5.86
CA ASP A 252 -14.23 -3.19 7.28
C ASP A 252 -13.34 -4.38 7.60
N SER A 253 -12.08 -4.09 7.95
CA SER A 253 -11.07 -5.12 8.22
C SER A 253 -11.37 -5.95 9.47
N SER A 254 -12.26 -5.45 10.35
CA SER A 254 -12.62 -6.09 11.63
C SER A 254 -13.83 -7.02 11.54
N ARG A 255 -14.51 -7.09 10.39
CA ARG A 255 -15.69 -7.93 10.15
C ARG A 255 -15.42 -8.95 9.06
N SER A 256 -16.22 -10.02 9.00
CA SER A 256 -16.09 -11.04 7.96
C SER A 256 -16.61 -10.58 6.59
N LEU A 257 -16.25 -11.30 5.51
CA LEU A 257 -16.79 -11.04 4.16
C LEU A 257 -18.32 -11.20 4.11
N MET A 258 -18.83 -12.27 4.75
CA MET A 258 -20.27 -12.57 4.80
C MET A 258 -21.07 -11.48 5.53
N GLU A 259 -20.50 -10.91 6.60
CA GLU A 259 -21.07 -9.81 7.38
C GLU A 259 -21.26 -8.52 6.60
N GLN A 260 -20.49 -8.37 5.53
CA GLN A 260 -20.46 -7.18 4.69
C GLN A 260 -21.25 -7.37 3.40
N ASP A 261 -22.04 -8.45 3.28
CA ASP A 261 -22.82 -8.81 2.09
C ASP A 261 -21.96 -9.14 0.85
N VAL A 262 -20.73 -9.63 1.03
CA VAL A 262 -19.95 -10.22 -0.08
C VAL A 262 -20.54 -11.59 -0.40
N LYS A 263 -20.79 -11.85 -1.69
CA LYS A 263 -21.32 -13.13 -2.18
C LYS A 263 -20.22 -13.99 -2.79
N GLU A 264 -20.49 -15.28 -2.87
CA GLU A 264 -19.62 -16.22 -3.58
C GLU A 264 -19.48 -15.84 -5.06
N ASN A 265 -18.28 -15.97 -5.60
CA ASN A 265 -17.87 -15.52 -6.95
C ASN A 265 -17.98 -14.01 -7.22
N GLU A 266 -18.22 -13.17 -6.20
CA GLU A 266 -18.16 -11.71 -6.34
C GLU A 266 -16.74 -11.25 -6.67
N VAL A 267 -16.63 -10.14 -7.40
CA VAL A 267 -15.34 -9.52 -7.74
C VAL A 267 -15.00 -8.45 -6.71
N LEU A 268 -13.87 -8.61 -6.02
CA LEU A 268 -13.27 -7.62 -5.14
C LEU A 268 -11.91 -7.18 -5.68
N LEU A 269 -11.52 -5.94 -5.40
CA LEU A 269 -10.24 -5.38 -5.78
C LEU A 269 -9.27 -5.58 -4.61
N LEU A 270 -8.15 -6.27 -4.83
CA LEU A 270 -7.02 -6.25 -3.89
C LEU A 270 -6.17 -5.03 -4.22
N ARG A 271 -6.00 -4.12 -3.27
CA ARG A 271 -5.26 -2.87 -3.48
C ARG A 271 -4.40 -2.54 -2.27
N PHE A 272 -3.28 -1.86 -2.52
CA PHE A 272 -2.53 -1.19 -1.45
C PHE A 272 -3.39 -0.04 -0.93
N LYS A 273 -3.90 -0.19 0.29
CA LYS A 273 -4.80 0.74 0.97
C LYS A 273 -4.01 1.87 1.62
N TYR A 274 -2.89 1.53 2.26
CA TYR A 274 -2.10 2.48 3.03
C TYR A 274 -0.78 2.81 2.32
N HIS A 275 -0.59 4.09 2.03
CA HIS A 275 0.57 4.60 1.30
C HIS A 275 1.78 4.85 2.21
N SER A 276 2.14 3.87 3.03
CA SER A 276 3.30 3.88 3.91
C SER A 276 4.00 2.53 3.84
N PHE A 277 4.80 2.31 2.80
CA PHE A 277 5.42 1.03 2.52
C PHE A 277 6.67 0.82 3.37
N PHE A 278 6.65 -0.21 4.21
CA PHE A 278 7.78 -0.57 5.08
C PHE A 278 8.66 -1.62 4.40
N ASP A 279 9.98 -1.45 4.54
CA ASP A 279 10.99 -2.42 4.08
C ASP A 279 10.72 -2.99 2.68
N LEU A 280 10.56 -2.13 1.66
CA LEU A 280 10.48 -2.60 0.28
C LEU A 280 11.86 -3.13 -0.14
N ASN A 281 12.04 -4.44 -0.07
CA ASN A 281 13.32 -5.09 -0.31
C ASN A 281 13.31 -5.85 -1.65
N PRO A 282 14.05 -5.39 -2.68
CA PRO A 282 14.11 -6.02 -3.99
C PRO A 282 14.45 -7.52 -3.98
N LYS A 283 15.16 -8.00 -2.95
CA LYS A 283 15.58 -9.41 -2.81
C LYS A 283 14.41 -10.33 -2.45
N TYR A 284 13.48 -9.87 -1.64
CA TYR A 284 12.39 -10.70 -1.09
C TYR A 284 11.02 -10.33 -1.67
N ASP A 285 10.85 -9.11 -2.17
CA ASP A 285 9.55 -8.53 -2.52
C ASP A 285 9.27 -8.46 -4.02
N ALA A 286 9.81 -9.37 -4.84
CA ALA A 286 9.63 -9.31 -6.30
C ALA A 286 8.14 -9.16 -6.73
N ILE A 287 7.23 -9.92 -6.10
CA ILE A 287 5.78 -9.83 -6.36
C ILE A 287 5.17 -8.57 -5.77
N ARG A 288 5.46 -8.24 -4.50
CA ARG A 288 4.95 -7.04 -3.83
C ARG A 288 5.36 -5.77 -4.57
N VAL A 289 6.63 -5.64 -4.97
CA VAL A 289 7.16 -4.53 -5.77
C VAL A 289 6.48 -4.49 -7.14
N ASN A 290 6.30 -5.64 -7.82
CA ASN A 290 5.62 -5.67 -9.10
C ASN A 290 4.17 -5.18 -9.00
N GLN A 291 3.40 -5.67 -8.02
CA GLN A 291 2.01 -5.26 -7.84
C GLN A 291 1.89 -3.79 -7.42
N LEU A 292 2.84 -3.27 -6.65
CA LEU A 292 2.89 -1.86 -6.27
C LEU A 292 3.24 -0.95 -7.46
N TYR A 293 4.22 -1.37 -8.27
CA TYR A 293 4.53 -0.74 -9.56
C TYR A 293 3.30 -0.74 -10.48
N GLU A 294 2.60 -1.87 -10.61
CA GLU A 294 1.39 -1.95 -11.43
C GLU A 294 0.28 -1.02 -10.91
N GLN A 295 0.05 -0.94 -9.59
CA GLN A 295 -0.92 -0.01 -9.02
C GLN A 295 -0.57 1.44 -9.36
N SER A 296 0.69 1.84 -9.18
CA SER A 296 1.15 3.20 -9.49
C SER A 296 1.08 3.51 -10.99
N LYS A 297 1.44 2.55 -11.85
CA LYS A 297 1.34 2.65 -13.31
C LYS A 297 -0.10 2.94 -13.74
N TRP A 298 -1.06 2.15 -13.26
CA TRP A 298 -2.47 2.35 -13.59
C TRP A 298 -3.00 3.68 -13.03
N ALA A 299 -2.61 4.07 -11.80
CA ALA A 299 -3.00 5.36 -11.24
C ALA A 299 -2.52 6.56 -12.10
N ILE A 300 -1.31 6.48 -12.66
CA ILE A 300 -0.75 7.52 -13.53
C ILE A 300 -1.42 7.51 -14.91
N LEU A 301 -1.57 6.33 -15.53
CA LEU A 301 -2.16 6.21 -16.87
C LEU A 301 -3.65 6.57 -16.91
N LEU A 302 -4.39 6.27 -15.83
CA LEU A 302 -5.80 6.59 -15.68
C LEU A 302 -6.05 7.99 -15.09
N GLU A 303 -5.00 8.75 -14.79
CA GLU A 303 -5.06 10.09 -14.18
C GLU A 303 -5.81 10.10 -12.83
N GLU A 304 -5.67 9.03 -12.06
CA GLU A 304 -6.08 8.99 -10.66
C GLU A 304 -5.21 9.90 -9.80
N ILE A 305 -3.93 10.04 -10.17
CA ILE A 305 -2.97 11.00 -9.61
C ILE A 305 -2.38 11.88 -10.72
N GLU A 306 -2.24 13.17 -10.45
CA GLU A 306 -1.66 14.10 -11.43
C GLU A 306 -0.12 14.09 -11.42
N CYS A 307 0.48 14.23 -12.60
CA CYS A 307 1.91 14.46 -12.78
C CYS A 307 2.15 15.46 -13.91
N THR A 308 3.34 16.07 -13.90
CA THR A 308 3.80 17.00 -14.94
C THR A 308 4.13 16.29 -16.25
N GLU A 309 4.31 17.07 -17.31
CA GLU A 309 4.65 16.55 -18.63
C GLU A 309 6.02 15.84 -18.64
N GLU A 310 7.01 16.40 -17.95
CA GLU A 310 8.35 15.79 -17.83
C GLU A 310 8.32 14.49 -17.02
N GLU A 311 7.59 14.48 -15.89
CA GLU A 311 7.41 13.27 -15.08
C GLU A 311 6.70 12.17 -15.88
N MET A 312 5.69 12.50 -16.69
CA MET A 312 5.02 11.54 -17.56
C MET A 312 5.98 10.90 -18.58
N MET A 313 6.87 11.69 -19.19
CA MET A 313 7.87 11.14 -20.12
C MET A 313 8.83 10.18 -19.40
N MET A 314 9.23 10.51 -18.17
CA MET A 314 10.05 9.63 -17.34
C MET A 314 9.32 8.34 -16.94
N PHE A 315 8.04 8.42 -16.56
CA PHE A 315 7.22 7.23 -16.27
C PHE A 315 7.08 6.34 -17.51
N ALA A 316 6.82 6.92 -18.68
CA ALA A 316 6.74 6.21 -19.94
C ALA A 316 8.06 5.51 -20.31
N ALA A 317 9.20 6.18 -20.10
CA ALA A 317 10.52 5.61 -20.32
C ALA A 317 10.83 4.42 -19.39
N LEU A 318 10.51 4.55 -18.10
CA LEU A 318 10.64 3.46 -17.12
C LEU A 318 9.72 2.29 -17.47
N GLN A 319 8.45 2.55 -17.81
CA GLN A 319 7.50 1.52 -18.23
C GLN A 319 7.98 0.78 -19.49
N TYR A 320 8.50 1.51 -20.48
CA TYR A 320 9.08 0.93 -21.68
C TYR A 320 10.27 0.01 -21.35
N HIS A 321 11.21 0.47 -20.52
CA HIS A 321 12.37 -0.32 -20.09
C HIS A 321 11.96 -1.58 -19.32
N ILE A 322 11.02 -1.45 -18.38
CA ILE A 322 10.45 -2.57 -17.60
C ILE A 322 9.81 -3.61 -18.53
N ASN A 323 9.00 -3.18 -19.50
CA ASN A 323 8.36 -4.09 -20.45
C ASN A 323 9.39 -4.81 -21.32
N LYS A 324 10.40 -4.08 -21.82
CA LYS A 324 11.49 -4.66 -22.63
C LYS A 324 12.23 -5.76 -21.86
N LEU A 325 12.65 -5.46 -20.62
CA LEU A 325 13.34 -6.44 -19.77
C LEU A 325 12.44 -7.62 -19.38
N SER A 326 11.14 -7.39 -19.14
CA SER A 326 10.19 -8.45 -18.78
C SER A 326 10.00 -9.46 -19.92
N ILE A 327 9.92 -8.99 -21.17
CA ILE A 327 9.81 -9.87 -22.35
C ILE A 327 11.13 -10.65 -22.57
N MET A 328 12.27 -9.99 -22.44
CA MET A 328 13.58 -10.66 -22.57
C MET A 328 13.82 -11.72 -21.48
N SER A 329 13.26 -11.52 -20.28
CA SER A 329 13.35 -12.51 -19.20
C SER A 329 12.46 -13.74 -19.41
N SER A 330 11.35 -13.63 -20.16
CA SER A 330 10.44 -14.77 -20.40
C SER A 330 10.94 -15.76 -21.45
N ASP A 331 11.77 -15.34 -22.40
CA ASP A 331 12.30 -16.21 -23.47
C ASP A 331 13.54 -17.03 -23.05
N ASN A 332 14.16 -16.71 -21.91
CA ASN A 332 15.43 -17.29 -21.47
C ASN A 332 15.31 -18.44 -20.46
N HIS A 333 14.21 -19.20 -20.49
CA HIS A 333 13.95 -20.31 -19.57
C HIS A 333 14.93 -21.50 -19.67
N MET A 334 16.01 -21.43 -20.49
CA MET A 334 17.04 -22.48 -20.58
C MET A 334 18.50 -22.01 -20.49
N ASN A 335 18.81 -20.72 -20.27
CA ASN A 335 20.21 -20.27 -20.28
C ASN A 335 20.63 -19.27 -19.19
N ASN A 336 19.80 -19.01 -18.18
CA ASN A 336 20.28 -18.36 -16.97
C ASN A 336 20.67 -19.42 -15.93
N SER A 337 21.84 -20.02 -16.13
CA SER A 337 22.77 -20.04 -15.00
C SER A 337 23.13 -18.58 -14.73
N GLU A 338 22.35 -17.94 -13.85
CA GLU A 338 22.92 -16.82 -13.11
C GLU A 338 24.22 -17.36 -12.54
N LYS A 339 25.35 -16.79 -13.00
CA LYS A 339 26.64 -17.03 -12.41
C LYS A 339 26.46 -16.88 -10.91
N GLU A 340 26.74 -17.97 -10.19
CA GLU A 340 26.96 -18.00 -8.75
C GLU A 340 28.02 -16.96 -8.36
N VAL A 341 27.60 -15.71 -8.24
CA VAL A 341 28.37 -14.62 -7.64
C VAL A 341 27.36 -13.90 -6.77
N ASP A 342 27.38 -14.21 -5.47
CA ASP A 342 27.08 -13.28 -4.37
C ASP A 342 26.61 -13.97 -3.08
N GLU A 343 26.50 -15.30 -2.96
CA GLU A 343 26.27 -15.87 -1.62
C GLU A 343 27.53 -15.81 -0.76
N VAL A 344 28.70 -16.05 -1.36
CA VAL A 344 29.99 -15.93 -0.66
C VAL A 344 30.44 -14.47 -0.59
N ASP A 345 30.27 -13.68 -1.66
CA ASP A 345 30.69 -12.27 -1.68
C ASP A 345 29.72 -11.33 -0.95
N ALA A 346 28.40 -11.60 -0.91
CA ALA A 346 27.49 -10.85 -0.04
C ALA A 346 27.56 -11.32 1.42
N ALA A 347 27.83 -12.61 1.69
CA ALA A 347 28.15 -13.03 3.06
C ALA A 347 29.50 -12.48 3.52
N LEU A 348 30.49 -12.35 2.63
CA LEU A 348 31.75 -11.66 2.89
C LEU A 348 31.53 -10.17 3.07
N SER A 349 30.65 -9.52 2.29
CA SER A 349 30.32 -8.09 2.44
C SER A 349 29.52 -7.82 3.73
N ASP A 350 28.57 -8.67 4.09
CA ASP A 350 27.83 -8.56 5.36
C ASP A 350 28.72 -8.89 6.56
N LEU A 351 29.65 -9.84 6.43
CA LEU A 351 30.68 -10.11 7.44
C LEU A 351 31.73 -8.99 7.49
N GLU A 352 32.09 -8.36 6.38
CA GLU A 352 33.01 -7.23 6.29
C GLU A 352 32.37 -5.99 6.93
N ILE A 353 31.09 -5.71 6.67
CA ILE A 353 30.33 -4.64 7.36
C ILE A 353 30.17 -4.92 8.87
N THR A 354 30.07 -6.19 9.29
CA THR A 354 29.93 -6.58 10.71
C THR A 354 31.29 -6.67 11.43
N LEU A 355 32.40 -6.91 10.72
CA LEU A 355 33.76 -7.04 11.26
C LEU A 355 34.63 -5.78 11.05
N GLU A 356 34.25 -4.87 10.16
CA GLU A 356 34.88 -3.54 10.02
C GLU A 356 34.54 -2.59 11.17
N GLY A 357 33.63 -2.97 12.08
CA GLY A 357 33.53 -2.39 13.42
C GLY A 357 34.77 -2.60 14.31
N GLY A 358 35.84 -3.26 13.81
CA GLY A 358 37.00 -3.64 14.62
C GLY A 358 38.40 -3.34 14.05
N LYS A 359 38.56 -2.77 12.84
CA LYS A 359 39.92 -2.48 12.30
C LYS A 359 40.00 -1.20 11.47
N THR A 360 40.03 -0.05 12.15
CA THR A 360 40.70 1.15 11.63
C THR A 360 42.04 1.31 12.34
N SER A 361 43.12 0.78 11.78
CA SER A 361 44.46 1.21 12.17
C SER A 361 44.72 2.59 11.57
N ASN A 362 44.86 3.57 12.46
CA ASN A 362 45.41 4.91 12.29
C ASN A 362 44.54 5.94 11.54
N ILE A 363 43.53 6.47 12.24
CA ILE A 363 43.48 7.88 12.71
C ILE A 363 42.53 7.87 13.92
N LEU A 364 43.08 7.93 15.13
CA LEU A 364 42.31 8.27 16.34
C LEU A 364 41.90 9.74 16.22
N GLY A 365 40.69 9.98 15.70
CA GLY A 365 40.01 11.26 15.71
C GLY A 365 38.74 11.16 16.56
N ASP A 366 38.87 11.48 17.84
CA ASP A 366 37.86 11.97 18.78
C ASP A 366 36.37 11.59 18.55
N ILE A 367 35.92 10.49 19.20
CA ILE A 367 34.52 10.01 19.30
C ILE A 367 33.58 11.00 20.03
N THR A 368 34.07 12.17 20.44
CA THR A 368 33.27 13.23 21.08
C THR A 368 32.86 14.37 20.13
N SER A 369 33.26 14.32 18.86
CA SER A 369 32.95 15.39 17.90
C SER A 369 31.57 15.20 17.23
N ILE A 370 30.66 16.14 17.51
CA ILE A 370 29.37 16.22 16.81
C ILE A 370 29.66 16.53 15.32
N PRO A 371 29.19 15.70 14.36
CA PRO A 371 29.41 15.95 12.95
C PRO A 371 28.86 17.31 12.52
N GLU A 372 29.68 18.09 11.81
CA GLU A 372 29.35 19.44 11.34
C GLU A 372 29.66 19.58 9.85
N LEU A 373 28.73 20.17 9.09
CA LEU A 373 29.02 20.67 7.74
C LEU A 373 29.28 22.16 7.82
N ALA A 374 30.31 22.66 7.15
CA ALA A 374 30.64 24.07 7.16
C ALA A 374 31.15 24.51 5.78
N ASP A 375 30.34 25.29 5.07
CA ASP A 375 30.64 25.73 3.70
C ASP A 375 30.08 27.13 3.42
N TYR A 376 30.60 27.76 2.36
CA TYR A 376 29.92 28.92 1.77
C TYR A 376 28.70 28.46 0.95
N VAL A 377 27.52 28.97 1.32
CA VAL A 377 26.24 28.66 0.67
C VAL A 377 25.49 29.96 0.39
N LYS A 378 24.82 30.04 -0.76
CA LYS A 378 24.00 31.19 -1.13
C LYS A 378 22.59 31.02 -0.55
N VAL A 379 22.15 31.96 0.28
CA VAL A 379 20.85 31.92 0.96
C VAL A 379 19.94 33.02 0.41
N PHE A 380 18.69 32.68 0.12
CA PHE A 380 17.64 33.60 -0.29
C PHE A 380 16.40 33.45 0.60
N LYS A 381 15.84 34.58 1.01
CA LYS A 381 14.64 34.65 1.85
C LYS A 381 13.61 35.55 1.16
N PRO A 382 12.55 35.01 0.53
CA PRO A 382 11.52 35.82 -0.12
C PRO A 382 10.80 36.69 0.92
N LYS A 383 10.74 38.02 0.69
CA LYS A 383 9.93 38.95 1.47
C LYS A 383 8.87 39.59 0.57
N LYS A 384 7.64 39.73 1.08
CA LYS A 384 6.47 40.28 0.36
C LYS A 384 6.65 41.70 -0.23
N LEU A 385 7.68 42.46 0.15
CA LEU A 385 7.81 43.88 -0.20
C LEU A 385 9.21 44.39 -0.59
N THR A 386 10.22 43.52 -0.77
CA THR A 386 11.54 43.96 -1.30
C THR A 386 12.27 42.84 -2.03
N LEU A 387 12.66 43.06 -3.28
CA LEU A 387 13.58 42.20 -4.05
C LEU A 387 15.00 42.29 -3.47
N LYS A 388 15.40 41.32 -2.64
CA LYS A 388 16.83 41.07 -2.38
C LYS A 388 17.15 39.67 -2.85
N GLY A 389 18.02 39.56 -3.86
CA GLY A 389 18.51 38.29 -4.41
C GLY A 389 19.35 37.48 -3.42
N TYR A 390 19.87 36.34 -3.90
CA TYR A 390 20.73 35.46 -3.11
C TYR A 390 21.92 36.21 -2.50
N LYS A 391 22.23 35.90 -1.24
CA LYS A 391 23.41 36.38 -0.54
C LYS A 391 24.26 35.21 -0.10
N GLN A 392 25.57 35.30 -0.27
CA GLN A 392 26.51 34.28 0.17
C GLN A 392 26.77 34.43 1.67
N TYR A 393 26.71 33.31 2.39
CA TYR A 393 26.99 33.23 3.82
C TYR A 393 27.93 32.05 4.09
N TRP A 394 28.74 32.14 5.14
CA TRP A 394 29.39 30.98 5.74
C TRP A 394 28.35 30.25 6.59
N CYS A 395 27.92 29.07 6.17
CA CYS A 395 26.85 28.33 6.83
C CYS A 395 27.42 27.10 7.53
N THR A 396 27.03 26.89 8.79
CA THR A 396 27.31 25.68 9.53
C THR A 396 26.03 24.89 9.81
N PHE A 397 26.08 23.59 9.62
CA PHE A 397 25.00 22.65 9.91
C PHE A 397 25.45 21.78 11.08
N LYS A 398 24.76 21.90 12.21
CA LYS A 398 25.03 21.12 13.42
C LYS A 398 23.74 20.60 14.02
N ASP A 399 23.73 19.32 14.38
CA ASP A 399 22.55 18.57 14.83
C ASP A 399 21.40 18.61 13.81
N ILE A 400 20.46 19.55 14.00
CA ILE A 400 19.28 19.78 13.16
C ILE A 400 19.11 21.27 12.80
N THR A 401 20.15 22.08 13.03
CA THR A 401 20.09 23.54 12.92
C THR A 401 21.11 24.04 11.90
N ILE A 402 20.69 24.96 11.04
CA ILE A 402 21.59 25.72 10.15
C ILE A 402 21.82 27.10 10.76
N SER A 403 23.11 27.46 10.90
CA SER A 403 23.55 28.78 11.35
C SER A 403 24.36 29.46 10.25
N CYS A 404 23.97 30.66 9.83
CA CYS A 404 24.62 31.41 8.75
C CYS A 404 25.31 32.66 9.29
N TYR A 405 26.58 32.84 8.94
CA TYR A 405 27.46 33.94 9.31
C TYR A 405 27.89 34.73 8.07
N LYS A 406 28.25 36.01 8.21
CA LYS A 406 28.66 36.82 7.04
C LYS A 406 29.97 36.35 6.43
N SER A 407 30.89 35.88 7.25
CA SER A 407 32.17 35.30 6.84
C SER A 407 32.59 34.18 7.78
N LYS A 408 33.61 33.41 7.38
CA LYS A 408 34.16 32.31 8.19
C LYS A 408 34.79 32.81 9.50
N GLU A 409 35.39 33.99 9.49
CA GLU A 409 36.04 34.61 10.65
C GLU A 409 35.03 35.01 11.73
N GLU A 410 33.77 35.29 11.34
CA GLU A 410 32.66 35.61 12.23
C GLU A 410 31.91 34.36 12.75
N SER A 411 32.35 33.14 12.41
CA SER A 411 31.64 31.88 12.76
C SER A 411 31.60 31.56 14.26
N HIS A 412 32.46 32.20 15.06
CA HIS A 412 32.45 32.11 16.53
C HIS A 412 31.54 33.17 17.19
N GLY A 413 30.96 34.09 16.41
CA GLY A 413 30.07 35.15 16.87
C GLY A 413 28.59 34.76 16.82
N THR A 414 27.71 35.75 16.90
CA THR A 414 26.25 35.52 16.75
C THR A 414 25.89 35.30 15.27
N PRO A 415 25.15 34.23 14.92
CA PRO A 415 24.76 33.97 13.54
C PRO A 415 23.82 35.06 13.02
N ALA A 416 24.01 35.46 11.77
CA ALA A 416 23.14 36.42 11.08
C ALA A 416 21.76 35.82 10.76
N LEU A 417 21.69 34.50 10.62
CA LEU A 417 20.46 33.74 10.46
C LEU A 417 20.63 32.38 11.12
N GLN A 418 19.65 31.96 11.91
CA GLN A 418 19.62 30.63 12.52
C GLN A 418 18.25 30.00 12.28
N MET A 419 18.21 28.73 11.92
CA MET A 419 16.97 28.02 11.62
C MET A 419 17.03 26.56 12.07
N ASN A 420 16.00 26.13 12.81
CA ASN A 420 15.82 24.74 13.21
C ASN A 420 14.96 24.03 12.15
N LEU A 421 15.42 22.89 11.67
CA LEU A 421 14.79 22.18 10.57
C LEU A 421 13.77 21.13 11.01
N ARG A 422 13.53 20.93 12.31
CA ARG A 422 12.58 19.90 12.78
C ARG A 422 11.19 20.10 12.18
N GLY A 423 10.70 19.11 11.45
CA GLY A 423 9.38 19.15 10.81
C GLY A 423 9.25 20.17 9.67
N CYS A 424 10.37 20.62 9.10
CA CYS A 424 10.39 21.42 7.87
C CYS A 424 10.09 20.55 6.64
N GLU A 425 9.60 21.18 5.58
CA GLU A 425 9.49 20.55 4.26
C GLU A 425 10.72 20.91 3.42
N VAL A 426 11.32 19.90 2.79
CA VAL A 426 12.57 20.02 2.03
C VAL A 426 12.30 19.59 0.60
N THR A 427 12.37 20.53 -0.34
CA THR A 427 12.08 20.29 -1.76
C THR A 427 13.33 20.54 -2.61
N PRO A 428 13.74 19.60 -3.49
CA PRO A 428 14.83 19.83 -4.44
C PRO A 428 14.40 20.79 -5.56
N ASP A 429 15.32 21.63 -6.02
CA ASP A 429 15.18 22.42 -7.27
C ASP A 429 16.54 22.37 -8.01
N VAL A 430 16.78 21.24 -8.68
CA VAL A 430 18.05 20.92 -9.34
C VAL A 430 17.90 20.96 -10.86
N ASN A 431 18.82 21.65 -11.52
CA ASN A 431 19.06 21.55 -12.96
C ASN A 431 20.57 21.40 -13.17
N ILE A 432 20.99 20.20 -13.58
CA ILE A 432 22.40 19.85 -13.76
C ILE A 432 23.04 20.60 -14.93
N SER A 433 22.40 20.62 -16.09
CA SER A 433 22.93 21.31 -17.28
C SER A 433 23.05 22.83 -17.06
N GLY A 434 22.17 23.39 -16.23
CA GLY A 434 22.21 24.79 -15.81
C GLY A 434 23.02 25.06 -14.53
N GLN A 435 23.74 24.08 -13.97
CA GLN A 435 24.48 24.18 -12.69
C GLN A 435 23.68 24.86 -11.57
N LYS A 436 22.41 24.47 -11.45
CA LYS A 436 21.48 24.99 -10.45
C LYS A 436 21.25 23.90 -9.42
N PHE A 437 21.77 24.09 -8.21
CA PHE A 437 21.60 23.15 -7.10
C PHE A 437 20.90 23.85 -5.93
N ASN A 438 19.58 23.98 -6.01
CA ASN A 438 18.79 24.65 -4.98
C ASN A 438 18.09 23.65 -4.05
N ILE A 439 17.99 24.03 -2.78
CA ILE A 439 17.21 23.34 -1.74
C ILE A 439 16.20 24.37 -1.19
N LYS A 440 14.91 24.08 -1.34
CA LYS A 440 13.85 24.92 -0.77
C LYS A 440 13.43 24.35 0.58
N LEU A 441 13.43 25.20 1.60
CA LEU A 441 13.10 24.87 2.98
C LEU A 441 11.87 25.66 3.40
N LEU A 442 10.84 24.96 3.84
CA LEU A 442 9.61 25.51 4.39
C LEU A 442 9.58 25.19 5.89
N ILE A 443 9.99 26.18 6.70
CA ILE A 443 10.27 25.98 8.13
C ILE A 443 9.08 26.47 8.97
N PRO A 444 8.50 25.61 9.84
CA PRO A 444 7.41 26.02 10.71
C PRO A 444 7.88 27.02 11.77
N VAL A 445 7.17 28.14 11.90
CA VAL A 445 7.37 29.17 12.94
C VAL A 445 6.02 29.49 13.58
N ALA A 446 6.01 30.14 14.76
CA ALA A 446 4.77 30.41 15.51
C ALA A 446 3.69 31.16 14.69
N ASP A 447 4.10 32.03 13.76
CA ASP A 447 3.22 32.85 12.91
C ASP A 447 3.05 32.31 11.47
N GLY A 448 3.31 31.02 11.22
CA GLY A 448 3.09 30.38 9.92
C GLY A 448 4.31 29.63 9.38
N MET A 449 4.56 29.71 8.07
CA MET A 449 5.69 29.05 7.41
C MET A 449 6.71 30.09 6.93
N ASN A 450 7.97 29.87 7.25
CA ASN A 450 9.08 30.68 6.78
C ASN A 450 9.83 29.96 5.66
N GLU A 451 9.77 30.52 4.45
CA GLU A 451 10.43 29.97 3.27
C GLU A 451 11.88 30.48 3.16
N ILE A 452 12.83 29.56 2.96
CA ILE A 452 14.26 29.85 2.78
C ILE A 452 14.80 28.96 1.68
N TRP A 453 15.57 29.53 0.75
CA TRP A 453 16.21 28.79 -0.34
C TRP A 453 17.72 28.79 -0.14
N LEU A 454 18.32 27.61 -0.15
CA LEU A 454 19.76 27.41 -0.18
C LEU A 454 20.19 27.09 -1.61
N ARG A 455 21.32 27.62 -2.05
CA ARG A 455 21.94 27.29 -3.34
C ARG A 455 23.39 26.88 -3.12
N CYS A 456 23.68 25.66 -3.52
CA CYS A 456 25.02 25.08 -3.53
C CYS A 456 25.68 25.31 -4.89
N ASP A 457 27.02 25.26 -4.92
CA ASP A 457 27.80 25.49 -6.15
C ASP A 457 28.22 24.18 -6.82
N MET A 458 28.38 23.08 -6.06
CA MET A 458 28.81 21.78 -6.57
C MET A 458 27.82 20.66 -6.22
N GLU A 459 27.77 19.61 -7.05
CA GLU A 459 26.95 18.40 -6.81
C GLU A 459 27.29 17.72 -5.47
N LYS A 460 28.58 17.56 -5.18
CA LYS A 460 29.03 16.96 -3.91
C LYS A 460 28.54 17.77 -2.73
N GLN A 461 28.69 19.09 -2.78
CA GLN A 461 28.20 19.99 -1.74
C GLN A 461 26.67 19.84 -1.59
N TYR A 462 25.93 19.92 -2.69
CA TYR A 462 24.47 19.76 -2.68
C TYR A 462 24.04 18.43 -2.07
N ALA A 463 24.69 17.31 -2.40
CA ALA A 463 24.33 16.00 -1.89
C ALA A 463 24.43 15.91 -0.36
N HIS A 464 25.51 16.43 0.22
CA HIS A 464 25.71 16.46 1.67
C HIS A 464 24.67 17.36 2.36
N TRP A 465 24.49 18.58 1.85
CA TRP A 465 23.55 19.54 2.42
C TRP A 465 22.09 19.08 2.30
N MET A 466 21.71 18.45 1.18
CA MET A 466 20.36 17.92 0.95
C MET A 466 20.07 16.71 1.84
N ALA A 467 20.99 15.76 1.96
CA ALA A 467 20.86 14.63 2.88
C ALA A 467 20.69 15.10 4.33
N ALA A 468 21.52 16.06 4.76
CA ALA A 468 21.44 16.63 6.10
C ALA A 468 20.07 17.29 6.36
N CYS A 469 19.56 18.11 5.42
CA CYS A 469 18.24 18.73 5.54
C CYS A 469 17.10 17.70 5.61
N ARG A 470 17.15 16.63 4.80
CA ARG A 470 16.15 15.54 4.79
C ARG A 470 16.11 14.73 6.07
N LEU A 471 17.26 14.53 6.72
CA LEU A 471 17.32 13.87 8.02
C LEU A 471 16.82 14.79 9.13
N ALA A 472 17.27 16.04 9.14
CA ALA A 472 16.88 17.01 10.16
C ALA A 472 15.38 17.34 10.13
N SER A 473 14.73 17.29 8.96
CA SER A 473 13.27 17.42 8.85
C SER A 473 12.52 16.32 9.59
N LYS A 474 13.09 15.11 9.63
CA LYS A 474 12.58 13.94 10.39
C LYS A 474 13.06 13.92 11.85
N GLY A 475 13.80 14.94 12.28
CA GLY A 475 14.39 15.03 13.63
C GLY A 475 15.63 14.15 13.84
N LYS A 476 16.26 13.66 12.77
CA LYS A 476 17.49 12.87 12.81
C LYS A 476 18.71 13.74 12.52
N THR A 477 19.87 13.38 13.08
CA THR A 477 21.14 14.11 12.88
C THR A 477 22.02 13.42 11.82
N MET A 478 23.11 14.07 11.41
CA MET A 478 24.11 13.48 10.50
C MET A 478 24.91 12.33 11.12
N ALA A 479 24.78 12.10 12.43
CA ALA A 479 25.36 10.94 13.11
C ALA A 479 24.53 9.66 12.91
N ASP A 480 23.33 9.75 12.34
CA ASP A 480 22.50 8.58 12.00
C ASP A 480 23.18 7.77 10.87
N SER A 481 23.20 6.45 11.01
CA SER A 481 23.86 5.54 10.05
C SER A 481 23.34 5.66 8.62
N SER A 482 22.11 6.18 8.43
CA SER A 482 21.52 6.42 7.12
C SER A 482 22.07 7.66 6.39
N TYR A 483 22.80 8.57 7.05
CA TYR A 483 23.30 9.80 6.42
C TYR A 483 24.21 9.53 5.23
N ASN A 484 25.23 8.69 5.42
CA ASN A 484 26.18 8.36 4.34
C ASN A 484 25.48 7.65 3.18
N LEU A 485 24.53 6.76 3.46
CA LEU A 485 23.74 6.09 2.42
C LEU A 485 22.88 7.08 1.63
N GLU A 486 22.23 8.03 2.30
CA GLU A 486 21.44 9.09 1.64
C GLU A 486 22.32 9.99 0.76
N VAL A 487 23.52 10.35 1.22
CA VAL A 487 24.49 11.11 0.41
C VAL A 487 24.88 10.33 -0.85
N GLN A 488 25.19 9.03 -0.72
CA GLN A 488 25.52 8.19 -1.88
C GLN A 488 24.34 8.05 -2.84
N ASN A 489 23.11 7.90 -2.34
CA ASN A 489 21.91 7.84 -3.17
C ASN A 489 21.72 9.14 -3.98
N ILE A 490 21.93 10.30 -3.37
CA ILE A 490 21.82 11.60 -4.05
C ILE A 490 22.96 11.78 -5.07
N LEU A 491 24.20 11.43 -4.72
CA LEU A 491 25.33 11.48 -5.64
C LEU A 491 25.13 10.57 -6.86
N SER A 492 24.64 9.35 -6.63
CA SER A 492 24.30 8.42 -7.71
C SER A 492 23.21 8.99 -8.61
N PHE A 493 22.18 9.62 -8.04
CA PHE A 493 21.13 10.32 -8.80
C PHE A 493 21.69 11.46 -9.67
N LEU A 494 22.63 12.25 -9.16
CA LEU A 494 23.27 13.34 -9.92
C LEU A 494 24.19 12.81 -11.02
N LYS A 495 24.98 11.77 -10.74
CA LYS A 495 25.86 11.13 -11.73
C LYS A 495 25.09 10.49 -12.89
N MET A 496 23.94 9.88 -12.62
CA MET A 496 23.06 9.33 -13.67
C MET A 496 22.58 10.42 -14.64
N GLN A 497 22.43 11.66 -14.18
CA GLN A 497 22.06 12.80 -15.01
C GLN A 497 23.26 13.45 -15.74
N HIS A 498 24.50 13.05 -15.43
CA HIS A 498 25.75 13.55 -16.03
C HIS A 498 26.32 12.67 -17.16
N MET A 499 25.80 11.46 -17.36
CA MET A 499 26.29 10.55 -18.39
C MET A 499 25.68 10.86 -19.75
N ASN A 500 26.29 11.84 -20.45
CA ASN A 500 26.42 11.81 -21.90
C ASN A 500 27.61 12.68 -22.33
N PRO A 501 28.76 12.04 -22.60
CA PRO A 501 29.48 12.35 -23.83
C PRO A 501 29.82 11.06 -24.61
N ASP A 502 29.50 11.14 -25.90
CA ASP A 502 29.62 10.17 -27.00
C ASP A 502 28.68 8.95 -27.07
N PRO A 503 27.84 8.87 -28.14
CA PRO A 503 27.05 7.69 -28.41
C PRO A 503 27.96 6.58 -28.93
N GLN A 504 28.17 5.54 -28.13
CA GLN A 504 28.43 4.24 -28.73
C GLN A 504 27.16 3.85 -29.49
N LEU A 505 27.28 3.86 -30.81
CA LEU A 505 26.31 3.33 -31.75
C LEU A 505 25.94 1.91 -31.34
N ILE A 506 24.86 1.78 -30.56
CA ILE A 506 24.09 0.56 -30.49
C ILE A 506 23.33 0.51 -31.82
N GLU A 507 23.58 -0.53 -32.60
CA GLU A 507 22.86 -0.77 -33.85
C GLU A 507 21.34 -0.65 -33.62
N PRO A 508 20.60 -0.02 -34.53
CA PRO A 508 19.17 0.15 -34.39
C PRO A 508 18.49 -1.20 -34.62
N ILE A 509 18.36 -2.00 -33.55
CA ILE A 509 17.29 -2.97 -33.47
C ILE A 509 16.02 -2.13 -33.49
N THR A 510 15.20 -2.28 -34.53
CA THR A 510 13.96 -1.54 -34.77
C THR A 510 13.10 -1.55 -33.51
N THR A 511 13.11 -0.45 -32.76
CA THR A 511 12.35 -0.31 -31.51
C THR A 511 10.99 0.26 -31.86
N ASP A 512 10.02 -0.64 -32.05
CA ASP A 512 8.63 -0.26 -32.33
C ASP A 512 7.97 0.22 -31.03
N ILE A 513 8.32 1.42 -30.58
CA ILE A 513 7.69 2.06 -29.42
C ILE A 513 6.25 2.37 -29.77
N ASN A 514 5.34 1.87 -28.94
CA ASN A 514 3.93 2.24 -28.97
C ASN A 514 3.65 3.25 -27.85
N PRO A 515 3.79 4.57 -28.09
CA PRO A 515 3.60 5.59 -27.06
C PRO A 515 2.15 5.62 -26.55
N GLU A 516 1.19 5.16 -27.34
CA GLU A 516 -0.23 5.15 -26.99
C GLU A 516 -0.57 4.22 -25.80
N CYS A 517 0.33 3.28 -25.48
CA CYS A 517 0.23 2.40 -24.31
C CYS A 517 1.10 2.84 -23.12
N LEU A 518 1.88 3.92 -23.25
CA LEU A 518 2.88 4.35 -22.26
C LEU A 518 2.54 5.70 -21.60
N VAL A 519 1.62 6.47 -22.19
CA VAL A 519 1.19 7.77 -21.65
C VAL A 519 -0.32 7.84 -21.48
N SER A 520 -0.80 8.70 -20.58
CA SER A 520 -2.25 8.90 -20.42
C SER A 520 -2.92 9.42 -21.71
N PRO A 521 -4.21 9.12 -21.95
CA PRO A 521 -4.93 9.61 -23.14
C PRO A 521 -4.97 11.14 -23.29
N ARG A 522 -4.83 11.90 -22.20
CA ARG A 522 -4.79 13.37 -22.24
C ARG A 522 -3.55 13.89 -22.96
N TYR A 523 -2.39 13.29 -22.72
CA TYR A 523 -1.15 13.70 -23.38
C TYR A 523 -1.22 13.42 -24.89
N LEU A 524 -1.78 12.27 -25.30
CA LEU A 524 -2.03 11.96 -26.71
C LEU A 524 -2.91 13.03 -27.39
N LYS A 525 -3.97 13.50 -26.71
CA LYS A 525 -4.85 14.57 -27.23
C LYS A 525 -4.15 15.94 -27.29
N LYS A 526 -3.35 16.28 -26.27
CA LYS A 526 -2.64 17.57 -26.19
C LYS A 526 -1.62 17.74 -27.32
N TYR A 527 -0.87 16.69 -27.67
CA TYR A 527 0.08 16.74 -28.78
C TYR A 527 -0.61 16.66 -30.15
N LYS A 528 -1.74 15.97 -30.27
CA LYS A 528 -2.60 15.98 -31.49
C LYS A 528 -2.98 17.38 -31.94
N ASN A 529 -3.31 18.27 -30.99
CA ASN A 529 -3.73 19.64 -31.30
C ASN A 529 -2.57 20.58 -31.66
N LYS A 530 -1.31 20.23 -31.37
CA LYS A 530 -0.15 21.08 -31.65
C LYS A 530 0.46 20.82 -33.04
N GLN A 531 0.56 19.56 -33.49
CA GLN A 531 1.03 19.21 -34.84
C GLN A 531 0.44 17.85 -35.30
N PRO A 532 -0.57 17.83 -36.19
CA PRO A 532 -1.34 16.61 -36.51
C PRO A 532 -0.59 15.47 -37.26
N GLY A 533 0.65 15.70 -37.74
CA GLY A 533 1.33 14.78 -38.68
C GLY A 533 2.50 13.94 -38.12
N SER A 534 3.09 14.29 -36.96
CA SER A 534 4.28 13.59 -36.39
C SER A 534 4.18 13.30 -34.88
N ILE A 535 2.96 13.15 -34.36
CA ILE A 535 2.66 13.04 -32.92
C ILE A 535 3.33 11.82 -32.29
N ARG A 536 3.23 10.68 -32.98
CA ARG A 536 3.82 9.41 -32.54
C ARG A 536 5.33 9.56 -32.43
N ASP A 537 5.95 10.16 -33.45
CA ASP A 537 7.40 10.34 -33.50
C ASP A 537 7.88 11.29 -32.41
N LEU A 538 7.21 12.43 -32.18
CA LEU A 538 7.62 13.39 -31.15
C LEU A 538 7.55 12.80 -29.74
N ILE A 539 6.46 12.11 -29.39
CA ILE A 539 6.33 11.48 -28.06
C ILE A 539 7.34 10.34 -27.94
N SER A 540 7.51 9.51 -28.98
CA SER A 540 8.51 8.45 -29.00
C SER A 540 9.93 8.99 -28.84
N THR A 541 10.29 10.09 -29.51
CA THR A 541 11.60 10.75 -29.35
C THR A 541 11.82 11.20 -27.92
N ARG A 542 10.84 11.87 -27.30
CA ARG A 542 10.96 12.30 -25.89
C ARG A 542 11.05 11.14 -24.91
N ILE A 543 10.32 10.06 -25.16
CA ILE A 543 10.42 8.83 -24.36
C ILE A 543 11.83 8.22 -24.52
N LEU A 544 12.37 8.18 -25.75
CA LEU A 544 13.71 7.66 -26.02
C LEU A 544 14.81 8.51 -25.38
N GLU A 545 14.68 9.84 -25.40
CA GLU A 545 15.58 10.75 -24.69
C GLU A 545 15.57 10.49 -23.19
N ALA A 546 14.38 10.38 -22.58
CA ALA A 546 14.26 10.02 -21.17
C ALA A 546 14.78 8.60 -20.88
N HIS A 547 14.60 7.66 -21.81
CA HIS A 547 15.04 6.27 -21.71
C HIS A 547 16.57 6.13 -21.58
N GLN A 548 17.36 7.04 -22.17
CA GLN A 548 18.82 7.04 -22.02
C GLN A 548 19.25 7.07 -20.55
N ASN A 549 18.49 7.74 -19.69
CA ASN A 549 18.79 7.84 -18.26
C ASN A 549 18.47 6.57 -17.45
N VAL A 550 17.72 5.61 -18.02
CA VAL A 550 17.25 4.40 -17.32
C VAL A 550 17.69 3.10 -17.96
N ALA A 551 18.30 3.15 -19.15
CA ALA A 551 18.64 1.98 -19.96
C ALA A 551 19.55 0.95 -19.26
N GLN A 552 20.31 1.36 -18.24
CA GLN A 552 21.24 0.51 -17.48
C GLN A 552 20.63 -0.09 -16.20
N MET A 553 19.40 0.27 -15.84
CA MET A 553 18.76 -0.21 -14.61
C MET A 553 18.34 -1.68 -14.75
N SER A 554 18.45 -2.45 -13.66
CA SER A 554 17.85 -3.79 -13.61
C SER A 554 16.31 -3.72 -13.63
N LEU A 555 15.64 -4.84 -13.88
CA LEU A 555 14.17 -4.90 -13.91
C LEU A 555 13.55 -4.44 -12.58
N ILE A 556 14.07 -4.94 -11.46
CA ILE A 556 13.53 -4.60 -10.14
C ILE A 556 13.90 -3.19 -9.73
N GLU A 557 15.10 -2.71 -10.08
CA GLU A 557 15.51 -1.33 -9.84
C GLU A 557 14.62 -0.35 -10.61
N ALA A 558 14.34 -0.60 -11.88
CA ALA A 558 13.45 0.25 -12.68
C ALA A 558 12.04 0.34 -12.07
N LYS A 559 11.48 -0.77 -11.57
CA LYS A 559 10.20 -0.77 -10.84
C LYS A 559 10.27 0.06 -9.56
N MET A 560 11.36 -0.09 -8.79
CA MET A 560 11.57 0.70 -7.56
C MET A 560 11.71 2.19 -7.86
N ARG A 561 12.42 2.57 -8.93
CA ARG A 561 12.54 3.97 -9.37
C ARG A 561 11.21 4.54 -9.82
N PHE A 562 10.37 3.76 -10.50
CA PHE A 562 9.01 4.14 -10.85
C PHE A 562 8.18 4.45 -9.60
N ILE A 563 8.21 3.56 -8.60
CA ILE A 563 7.51 3.74 -7.32
C ILE A 563 8.03 4.98 -6.59
N GLN A 564 9.35 5.20 -6.54
CA GLN A 564 9.96 6.38 -5.90
C GLN A 564 9.55 7.69 -6.58
N ALA A 565 9.51 7.71 -7.91
CA ALA A 565 9.02 8.88 -8.66
C ALA A 565 7.53 9.13 -8.36
N TRP A 566 6.71 8.08 -8.33
CA TRP A 566 5.30 8.18 -7.93
C TRP A 566 5.12 8.70 -6.49
N GLN A 567 5.98 8.28 -5.55
CA GLN A 567 5.98 8.77 -4.16
C GLN A 567 6.35 10.26 -4.03
N SER A 568 7.05 10.81 -5.00
CA SER A 568 7.45 12.22 -5.01
C SER A 568 6.37 13.17 -5.52
N LEU A 569 5.28 12.64 -6.09
CA LEU A 569 4.17 13.44 -6.59
C LEU A 569 3.46 14.17 -5.43
N PRO A 570 3.01 15.43 -5.61
CA PRO A 570 2.42 16.23 -4.53
C PRO A 570 1.19 15.59 -3.87
N GLU A 571 0.36 14.91 -4.66
CA GLU A 571 -0.87 14.27 -4.19
C GLU A 571 -0.67 12.82 -3.71
N PHE A 572 0.58 12.35 -3.65
CA PHE A 572 0.89 10.98 -3.27
C PHE A 572 0.33 10.65 -1.87
N GLY A 573 -0.35 9.51 -1.80
CA GLY A 573 -0.85 8.94 -0.55
C GLY A 573 -1.99 9.71 0.10
N MET A 574 -2.69 10.58 -0.62
CA MET A 574 -3.89 11.25 -0.14
C MET A 574 -5.15 10.47 -0.50
N THR A 575 -5.86 10.00 0.53
CA THR A 575 -7.18 9.33 0.37
C THR A 575 -8.29 10.32 0.71
N HIS A 576 -9.16 10.61 -0.26
CA HIS A 576 -10.21 11.63 -0.14
C HIS A 576 -11.55 11.03 0.28
N PHE A 577 -12.25 11.72 1.19
CA PHE A 577 -13.64 11.41 1.57
C PHE A 577 -14.49 12.68 1.59
N LEU A 578 -15.76 12.55 1.20
CA LEU A 578 -16.73 13.63 1.26
C LEU A 578 -17.20 13.86 2.70
N ALA A 579 -16.98 15.07 3.22
CA ALA A 579 -17.24 15.41 4.61
C ALA A 579 -17.91 16.78 4.76
N LYS A 580 -18.71 16.89 5.82
CA LYS A 580 -19.30 18.16 6.27
C LYS A 580 -18.68 18.55 7.60
N PHE A 581 -17.93 19.63 7.59
CA PHE A 581 -17.24 20.15 8.78
C PHE A 581 -18.18 21.01 9.64
N GLN A 582 -17.93 21.05 10.94
CA GLN A 582 -18.69 21.91 11.85
C GLN A 582 -18.59 23.39 11.43
N GLY A 583 -19.74 24.05 11.28
CA GLY A 583 -19.84 25.43 10.79
C GLY A 583 -19.76 25.59 9.25
N GLY A 584 -19.50 24.51 8.51
CA GLY A 584 -19.51 24.49 7.04
C GLY A 584 -20.94 24.47 6.48
N LYS A 585 -21.21 25.35 5.50
CA LYS A 585 -22.50 25.37 4.78
C LYS A 585 -22.54 24.43 3.57
N ARG A 586 -21.38 23.98 3.09
CA ARG A 586 -21.22 23.13 1.90
C ARG A 586 -20.48 21.86 2.27
N GLU A 587 -20.62 20.85 1.41
CA GLU A 587 -19.79 19.64 1.46
C GLU A 587 -18.38 19.99 0.97
N GLU A 588 -17.40 19.41 1.65
CA GLU A 588 -15.97 19.60 1.42
C GLU A 588 -15.29 18.23 1.46
N LEU A 589 -13.97 18.18 1.33
CA LEU A 589 -13.22 16.93 1.40
C LEU A 589 -12.38 16.85 2.67
N ILE A 590 -12.29 15.63 3.23
CA ILE A 590 -11.26 15.27 4.19
C ILE A 590 -10.27 14.32 3.49
N GLY A 591 -9.04 14.80 3.29
CA GLY A 591 -7.91 14.03 2.83
C GLY A 591 -7.18 13.39 4.01
N ILE A 592 -6.90 12.09 3.92
CA ILE A 592 -6.15 11.34 4.92
C ILE A 592 -4.85 10.87 4.27
N THR A 593 -3.72 11.17 4.89
CA THR A 593 -2.40 10.65 4.49
C THR A 593 -1.76 9.92 5.66
N TYR A 594 -0.56 9.36 5.45
CA TYR A 594 0.15 8.62 6.49
C TYR A 594 0.49 9.42 7.75
N ASN A 595 0.52 10.76 7.68
CA ASN A 595 0.94 11.61 8.81
C ASN A 595 0.04 12.81 9.09
N ARG A 596 -1.05 13.03 8.34
CA ARG A 596 -1.91 14.20 8.49
C ARG A 596 -3.33 13.98 7.97
N LEU A 597 -4.24 14.79 8.53
CA LEU A 597 -5.59 15.04 8.02
C LEU A 597 -5.61 16.41 7.35
N ILE A 598 -6.29 16.53 6.21
CA ILE A 598 -6.33 17.74 5.39
C ILE A 598 -7.78 18.05 5.04
N ARG A 599 -8.29 19.21 5.45
CA ARG A 599 -9.57 19.75 4.97
C ARG A 599 -9.31 20.42 3.64
N MET A 600 -10.05 20.04 2.60
CA MET A 600 -9.84 20.49 1.23
C MET A 600 -11.14 21.00 0.62
N ASP A 601 -11.01 21.96 -0.30
CA ASP A 601 -12.15 22.41 -1.10
C ASP A 601 -12.55 21.32 -2.11
N ALA A 602 -13.84 20.99 -2.19
CA ALA A 602 -14.31 19.89 -3.05
C ALA A 602 -14.25 20.22 -4.56
N SER A 603 -14.17 21.50 -4.93
CA SER A 603 -14.15 21.94 -6.32
C SER A 603 -12.74 22.16 -6.85
N THR A 604 -11.85 22.77 -6.06
CA THR A 604 -10.47 23.04 -6.48
C THR A 604 -9.46 21.99 -6.04
N GLY A 605 -9.76 21.24 -4.97
CA GLY A 605 -8.80 20.34 -4.33
C GLY A 605 -7.78 21.06 -3.45
N ASP A 606 -7.88 22.38 -3.27
CA ASP A 606 -6.92 23.13 -2.47
C ASP A 606 -7.03 22.80 -0.98
N ALA A 607 -5.88 22.68 -0.31
CA ALA A 607 -5.83 22.49 1.14
C ALA A 607 -6.26 23.77 1.88
N ILE A 608 -7.34 23.66 2.66
CA ILE A 608 -7.88 24.75 3.51
C ILE A 608 -7.19 24.74 4.87
N LYS A 609 -7.07 23.56 5.49
CA LYS A 609 -6.41 23.39 6.80
C LYS A 609 -5.85 21.99 6.95
N THR A 610 -4.73 21.87 7.67
CA THR A 610 -4.00 20.61 7.87
C THR A 610 -3.77 20.36 9.34
N TRP A 611 -3.97 19.12 9.79
CA TRP A 611 -3.70 18.65 11.15
C TRP A 611 -2.73 17.47 11.10
N ARG A 612 -1.71 17.45 11.95
CA ARG A 612 -0.67 16.41 11.98
C ARG A 612 -1.00 15.31 12.97
N PHE A 613 -0.80 14.04 12.60
CA PHE A 613 -0.97 12.89 13.50
C PHE A 613 -0.02 12.94 14.70
N SER A 614 1.17 13.54 14.57
CA SER A 614 2.10 13.73 15.69
C SER A 614 1.50 14.50 16.87
N ASN A 615 0.50 15.35 16.59
CA ASN A 615 -0.15 16.19 17.59
C ASN A 615 -1.50 15.61 18.03
N MET A 616 -1.92 14.48 17.45
CA MET A 616 -3.20 13.83 17.75
C MET A 616 -3.11 13.13 19.11
N LYS A 617 -4.06 13.43 19.99
CA LYS A 617 -4.18 12.80 21.31
C LYS A 617 -5.08 11.57 21.25
N GLN A 618 -6.26 11.75 20.68
CA GLN A 618 -7.29 10.72 20.53
C GLN A 618 -8.27 11.09 19.42
N TRP A 619 -9.05 10.12 18.96
CA TRP A 619 -10.23 10.39 18.14
C TRP A 619 -11.41 9.57 18.67
N ASN A 620 -12.60 10.14 18.56
CA ASN A 620 -13.85 9.51 18.93
C ASN A 620 -14.81 9.51 17.74
N VAL A 621 -15.62 8.46 17.64
CA VAL A 621 -16.67 8.35 16.64
C VAL A 621 -18.00 8.26 17.35
N ASN A 622 -18.85 9.26 17.15
CA ASN A 622 -20.24 9.17 17.56
C ASN A 622 -21.03 8.48 16.44
N TRP A 623 -21.37 7.21 16.65
CA TRP A 623 -22.06 6.37 15.67
C TRP A 623 -23.52 6.80 15.41
N GLU A 624 -24.17 7.43 16.40
CA GLU A 624 -25.57 7.90 16.28
C GLU A 624 -25.68 9.04 15.27
N ILE A 625 -24.81 10.05 15.38
CA ILE A 625 -24.80 11.20 14.48
C ILE A 625 -23.75 11.10 13.36
N LYS A 626 -23.04 9.96 13.28
CA LYS A 626 -21.96 9.68 12.31
C LYS A 626 -20.92 10.80 12.26
N MET A 627 -20.46 11.23 13.43
CA MET A 627 -19.49 12.32 13.56
C MET A 627 -18.16 11.79 14.08
N VAL A 628 -17.09 12.14 13.39
CA VAL A 628 -15.72 11.89 13.84
C VAL A 628 -15.21 13.17 14.49
N THR A 629 -14.72 13.06 15.72
CA THR A 629 -14.07 14.15 16.45
C THR A 629 -12.64 13.75 16.78
N VAL A 630 -11.68 14.57 16.37
CA VAL A 630 -10.25 14.35 16.59
C VAL A 630 -9.70 15.45 17.47
N GLU A 631 -9.04 15.06 18.56
CA GLU A 631 -8.44 15.97 19.53
C GLU A 631 -6.94 16.08 19.32
N PHE A 632 -6.43 17.32 19.38
CA PHE A 632 -5.02 17.64 19.18
C PHE A 632 -4.43 18.33 20.42
N ALA A 633 -3.09 18.35 20.52
CA ALA A 633 -2.41 18.88 21.69
C ALA A 633 -2.63 20.38 21.92
N ASP A 634 -2.43 21.19 20.88
CA ASP A 634 -2.39 22.65 20.92
C ASP A 634 -3.34 23.30 19.89
N GLU A 635 -4.30 22.53 19.38
CA GLU A 635 -5.25 22.97 18.36
C GLU A 635 -6.70 22.65 18.75
N PRO A 636 -7.69 23.44 18.27
CA PRO A 636 -9.09 23.10 18.47
C PRO A 636 -9.41 21.75 17.83
N SER A 637 -10.29 20.99 18.49
CA SER A 637 -10.76 19.69 18.01
C SER A 637 -11.35 19.82 16.61
N LEU A 638 -10.99 18.87 15.73
CA LEU A 638 -11.57 18.74 14.41
C LEU A 638 -12.83 17.86 14.51
N SER A 639 -13.99 18.38 14.10
CA SER A 639 -15.23 17.59 14.01
C SER A 639 -15.84 17.66 12.61
N PHE A 640 -16.17 16.50 12.06
CA PHE A 640 -16.80 16.37 10.74
C PHE A 640 -17.71 15.14 10.65
N ILE A 641 -18.70 15.22 9.77
CA ILE A 641 -19.63 14.13 9.45
C ILE A 641 -19.32 13.66 8.02
N CYS A 642 -19.16 12.36 7.83
CA CYS A 642 -19.01 11.80 6.49
C CYS A 642 -20.38 11.77 5.79
N ALA A 643 -20.47 12.35 4.58
CA ALA A 643 -21.75 12.53 3.89
C ALA A 643 -22.27 11.22 3.29
N GLU A 644 -21.43 10.54 2.51
CA GLU A 644 -21.81 9.33 1.78
C GLU A 644 -21.10 8.06 2.28
N VAL A 645 -19.92 8.20 2.90
CA VAL A 645 -19.15 7.06 3.44
C VAL A 645 -19.53 6.77 4.88
N ASP A 646 -19.53 5.49 5.26
CA ASP A 646 -19.60 5.12 6.67
C ASP A 646 -18.38 5.68 7.41
N CYS A 647 -18.59 6.36 8.55
CA CYS A 647 -17.51 6.87 9.38
C CYS A 647 -16.55 5.77 9.83
N LYS A 648 -16.99 4.50 9.80
CA LYS A 648 -16.15 3.34 10.07
C LYS A 648 -14.94 3.26 9.13
N VAL A 649 -15.08 3.61 7.86
CA VAL A 649 -13.96 3.59 6.90
C VAL A 649 -12.92 4.63 7.30
N VAL A 650 -13.34 5.87 7.55
CA VAL A 650 -12.44 6.96 7.98
C VAL A 650 -11.77 6.63 9.32
N HIS A 651 -12.52 6.10 10.28
CA HIS A 651 -12.00 5.61 11.55
C HIS A 651 -10.91 4.55 11.36
N GLU A 652 -11.14 3.58 10.49
CA GLU A 652 -10.15 2.54 10.17
C GLU A 652 -8.91 3.15 9.50
N PHE A 653 -9.05 4.12 8.60
CA PHE A 653 -7.90 4.79 7.97
C PHE A 653 -7.01 5.51 9.01
N ILE A 654 -7.62 6.21 9.97
CA ILE A 654 -6.87 6.86 11.06
C ILE A 654 -6.15 5.81 11.90
N GLY A 655 -6.88 4.82 12.42
CA GLY A 655 -6.31 3.75 13.25
C GLY A 655 -5.24 2.92 12.54
N GLY A 656 -5.45 2.63 11.25
CA GLY A 656 -4.53 1.89 10.40
C GLY A 656 -3.24 2.65 10.14
N TYR A 657 -3.28 3.94 9.81
CA TYR A 657 -2.05 4.73 9.67
C TYR A 657 -1.28 4.87 10.98
N ILE A 658 -1.98 4.99 12.12
CA ILE A 658 -1.33 4.94 13.45
C ILE A 658 -0.66 3.58 13.68
N PHE A 659 -1.35 2.47 13.42
CA PHE A 659 -0.78 1.13 13.49
C PHE A 659 0.47 0.96 12.61
N LEU A 660 0.44 1.45 11.37
CA LEU A 660 1.59 1.35 10.47
C LEU A 660 2.79 2.18 10.92
N SER A 661 2.57 3.22 11.72
CA SER A 661 3.62 4.07 12.29
C SER A 661 4.31 3.44 13.51
N THR A 662 3.69 2.45 14.17
CA THR A 662 4.28 1.76 15.33
C THR A 662 5.21 0.62 14.93
N ARG A 663 5.38 0.34 13.64
CA ARG A 663 6.32 -0.66 13.13
C ARG A 663 7.76 -0.23 13.43
N ALA A 664 8.48 -1.02 14.22
CA ALA A 664 9.90 -0.84 14.53
C ALA A 664 10.75 -1.77 13.67
N LYS A 665 11.97 -1.35 13.32
CA LYS A 665 12.94 -2.16 12.55
C LYS A 665 13.56 -3.31 13.36
N ASP A 666 13.54 -3.24 14.69
CA ASP A 666 14.35 -4.09 15.58
C ASP A 666 13.56 -5.18 16.33
N GLN A 667 12.25 -5.32 16.11
CA GLN A 667 11.44 -6.34 16.81
C GLN A 667 10.86 -7.36 15.84
N ASN A 668 11.09 -8.64 16.17
CA ASN A 668 10.63 -9.85 15.50
C ASN A 668 9.24 -9.69 14.84
N GLU A 669 9.22 -9.93 13.53
CA GLU A 669 8.17 -9.66 12.55
C GLU A 669 6.89 -10.52 12.67
N SER A 670 6.27 -10.60 13.85
CA SER A 670 4.87 -11.07 13.92
C SER A 670 3.94 -9.86 13.90
N LEU A 671 3.05 -9.81 12.90
CA LEU A 671 2.01 -8.80 12.79
C LEU A 671 1.12 -8.80 14.04
N ASP A 672 1.10 -7.71 14.80
CA ASP A 672 0.25 -7.56 15.99
C ASP A 672 -1.19 -7.26 15.58
N GLU A 673 -1.93 -8.31 15.20
CA GLU A 673 -3.32 -8.20 14.79
C GLU A 673 -4.20 -7.62 15.92
N GLU A 674 -3.87 -7.92 17.18
CA GLU A 674 -4.66 -7.44 18.33
C GLU A 674 -4.57 -5.93 18.47
N MET A 675 -3.38 -5.36 18.32
CA MET A 675 -3.18 -3.91 18.29
C MET A 675 -3.91 -3.26 17.11
N PHE A 676 -3.87 -3.87 15.93
CA PHE A 676 -4.64 -3.39 14.77
C PHE A 676 -6.13 -3.34 15.08
N TYR A 677 -6.72 -4.40 15.64
CA TYR A 677 -8.13 -4.42 16.00
C TYR A 677 -8.46 -3.42 17.12
N LYS A 678 -7.58 -3.21 18.10
CA LYS A 678 -7.77 -2.18 19.14
C LYS A 678 -7.86 -0.79 18.52
N LEU A 679 -7.01 -0.47 17.55
CA LEU A 679 -6.99 0.84 16.90
C LEU A 679 -8.11 1.04 15.88
N THR A 680 -8.66 -0.02 15.29
CA THR A 680 -9.66 0.07 14.20
C THR A 680 -11.07 -0.38 14.58
N SER A 681 -11.24 -0.98 15.77
CA SER A 681 -12.52 -1.46 16.28
C SER A 681 -12.69 -1.35 17.80
N GLY A 682 -11.62 -1.12 18.56
CA GLY A 682 -11.57 -1.32 20.02
C GLY A 682 -12.16 -0.22 20.91
N TRP A 683 -12.92 0.72 20.35
CA TRP A 683 -13.59 1.79 21.12
C TRP A 683 -15.06 1.92 20.70
N VAL A 684 -15.78 0.79 20.70
CA VAL A 684 -17.24 0.74 20.51
C VAL A 684 -17.93 0.63 21.85
#